data_AF-A0A9P8M308-F1
#
_entry.id   AF-A0A9P8M308-F1
#
_cell.length_a   1.000
_cell.length_b   1.000
_cell.length_c   1.000
_cell.angle_alpha   90.00
_cell.angle_beta   90.00
_cell.angle_gamma   90.00
#
_symmetry.space_group_name_H-M   'P 1'
#
loop_
_entity.id
_entity.type
_entity.pdbx_description
1 polymer ?
#
loop_
_entity_poly.entity_id
_entity_poly.type
_entity_poly.pdbx_seq_one_letter_code
_entity_poly.pdbx_strand_id
1 'polypeptide(L)'
;MATSMQLEELPGTPRDDLRIDIIPGTEIMADIGKHHFVKSNDSSHRVLVPQPSESPNDPLNWSWLWKASTLFAVSTMTFAQGFAPLSLAPMFGYLMEDYNRSLADVIQFTSITILVLGFSNFFWIPISTSFGRRPVLILSQVVCLASHIWRAKASSYNEFMGAAILSGFGAGPGETIQPTIIADVFFLHDRGKWNTLYWVTYTGALMVAPVVAGAMADHKGWPSFWWLNAAITAFSLVVIVFGFPETMFSRAENAAGPPETGPGAPSKASEPKHQELSGQPDGQPDGLTAQDPWLGKGSPSRQQWLLMQLDSWSLRSLLLSVYMPLKLFTFPIVLFVSFVVSWSLSCVLILNLTQSQVFAAPPYNLSSQSVGLTNFAMVVGGLIGLATAGPFSDWVSARATARNSGIREPEMRLPALIPYVLIMALGQIITGVGYQYKWPWPVIVVLGYTCSGIQMAGLPSISSTYGVDSYKPAAGSLFVAITVNKNLWGYGMGKFITEWTEANGFIPVFMVNMALTTVWCLFGVVFYFYGKTFRRWSRNKNGVETCPRRHLVDWRGICRARAREAPTKSGAEPPVKTTRILEPQRHLNFDHPPSTPTNSLCPARGPKKMSSSTMEVNGVRVAVEGCGHGTLNAIYAAVAESCKVRGWHGVDLLIIGGDFQSVRNAADLTIMSCPVKYRHLGDFPDYYAGTRTAPYLTIFVGGNHEASSHLWELFYGGWVAPNIYYMGAANVLRFGPLRIAAMSGIWKGFDYRKPHHERLPFSGDDVKSFYHVRELDVRKLLLLQTQVDIGISHDWPRYIENHGDAAWLFRKKPDFRRESQNGQLGSIAAEYVMDRLRPPYWFSAHMHIKFPALKKYTDAAPVPPSANMNGDEAAVPEGGANPDEIDLDVEDDENKSTEKPAAGAEDSESKATNQVSAELRAQLPASFAKPPPRDNRTPGQPVPPGIKNREVRFVALDKCLPGRHFLQLCDIAPFNAADLAAYPPKSSGPRYQLQYDPEWLAITRVFHSTLSIGDKTARPPPDLGEEHYLPLIEAERAWVEENVVAKGRLDVPENFALTAAPHVPGSPEIVDEQPEEYTNPQTTAFCDLLGLKHLWNASAEERKARRDQGPPPSEYQGRRGGAGGRGGRGGGRGGGRGRGGHRGGHGRRGRW
;
A
#
# COMPACT_ATOMS: atom_id res chain seq x y z
N MET A 1 5.52 16.54 -11.21
CA MET A 1 6.13 17.23 -10.06
C MET A 1 6.78 18.56 -10.49
N ALA A 2 6.17 19.35 -11.38
CA ALA A 2 6.72 20.66 -11.75
C ALA A 2 6.24 21.79 -10.81
N THR A 3 5.09 21.64 -10.16
CA THR A 3 4.52 22.68 -9.27
C THR A 3 5.06 22.62 -7.84
N SER A 4 5.54 21.46 -7.38
CA SER A 4 6.20 21.35 -6.05
C SER A 4 7.65 21.84 -6.11
N MET A 5 8.34 21.67 -7.25
CA MET A 5 9.72 22.12 -7.42
C MET A 5 9.86 23.65 -7.51
N GLN A 6 8.85 24.38 -8.00
CA GLN A 6 8.92 25.85 -8.08
C GLN A 6 8.86 26.55 -6.72
N LEU A 7 8.47 25.84 -5.65
CA LEU A 7 8.54 26.36 -4.27
C LEU A 7 9.80 25.92 -3.52
N GLU A 8 10.52 24.91 -4.01
CA GLU A 8 11.71 24.34 -3.35
C GLU A 8 13.03 25.01 -3.78
N GLU A 9 13.05 25.74 -4.90
CA GLU A 9 14.23 26.45 -5.41
C GLU A 9 14.00 27.97 -5.46
N LEU A 10 13.93 28.62 -4.30
CA LEU A 10 14.07 30.08 -4.22
C LEU A 10 15.12 30.44 -3.15
N PRO A 11 16.26 31.05 -3.51
CA PRO A 11 17.28 31.45 -2.54
C PRO A 11 16.80 32.70 -1.76
N GLY A 12 16.61 32.58 -0.45
CA GLY A 12 16.53 33.75 0.44
C GLY A 12 15.40 33.82 1.50
N THR A 13 14.54 32.81 1.66
CA THR A 13 13.49 32.83 2.71
C THR A 13 13.89 32.04 3.96
N PRO A 14 13.82 32.63 5.17
CA PRO A 14 13.97 31.90 6.43
C PRO A 14 12.86 30.86 6.57
N ARG A 15 13.23 29.61 6.90
CA ARG A 15 12.35 28.43 6.91
C ARG A 15 11.27 28.39 8.00
N ASP A 16 11.12 29.41 8.83
CA ASP A 16 10.38 29.28 10.10
C ASP A 16 8.90 29.69 10.09
N ASP A 17 8.42 30.49 9.13
CA ASP A 17 7.07 31.08 9.22
C ASP A 17 5.95 30.34 8.46
N LEU A 18 6.23 29.20 7.80
CA LEU A 18 5.24 28.40 7.08
C LEU A 18 5.35 26.90 7.40
N ARG A 19 4.97 26.51 8.61
CA ARG A 19 4.82 25.10 9.01
C ARG A 19 3.55 24.45 8.43
N ILE A 20 3.37 24.46 7.11
CA ILE A 20 2.31 23.68 6.44
C ILE A 20 2.98 22.63 5.56
N ASP A 21 2.88 21.36 5.97
CA ASP A 21 3.28 20.20 5.16
C ASP A 21 2.40 20.15 3.89
N ILE A 22 2.93 20.59 2.75
CA ILE A 22 2.20 20.60 1.46
C ILE A 22 2.14 19.16 0.92
N ILE A 23 1.03 18.49 1.22
CA ILE A 23 0.72 17.12 0.75
C ILE A 23 0.29 17.20 -0.73
N PRO A 24 0.63 16.23 -1.61
CA PRO A 24 0.23 16.25 -3.02
C PRO A 24 -1.26 16.55 -3.21
N GLY A 25 -1.61 17.64 -3.88
CA GLY A 25 -3.00 18.07 -4.11
C GLY A 25 -3.55 19.10 -3.11
N THR A 26 -2.87 19.38 -1.99
CA THR A 26 -3.24 20.47 -1.06
C THR A 26 -2.68 21.79 -1.57
N GLU A 27 -3.51 22.82 -1.64
CA GLU A 27 -3.10 24.13 -2.16
C GLU A 27 -3.48 25.29 -1.24
N ILE A 28 -2.60 26.29 -1.19
CA ILE A 28 -2.80 27.51 -0.45
C ILE A 28 -3.32 28.56 -1.44
N MET A 29 -4.56 29.00 -1.23
CA MET A 29 -5.24 29.94 -2.13
C MET A 29 -5.07 31.40 -1.69
N ALA A 30 -4.14 31.68 -0.78
CA ALA A 30 -3.87 33.00 -0.20
C ALA A 30 -2.38 33.38 -0.30
N ASP A 31 -2.08 34.68 -0.42
CA ASP A 31 -0.71 35.20 -0.44
C ASP A 31 -0.02 34.94 0.91
N ILE A 32 1.28 34.60 0.88
CA ILE A 32 2.03 34.34 2.12
C ILE A 32 3.37 35.10 2.11
N GLY A 33 3.57 35.95 3.11
CA GLY A 33 4.80 36.71 3.30
C GLY A 33 5.05 37.76 2.22
N LYS A 34 6.31 37.89 1.78
CA LYS A 34 6.78 38.89 0.79
C LYS A 34 6.63 38.44 -0.68
N HIS A 35 6.11 37.25 -0.96
CA HIS A 35 5.98 36.72 -2.32
C HIS A 35 4.54 36.87 -2.82
N HIS A 36 4.37 37.62 -3.91
CA HIS A 36 3.09 37.83 -4.58
C HIS A 36 2.91 36.80 -5.71
N PHE A 37 1.85 35.98 -5.64
CA PHE A 37 1.51 35.09 -6.74
C PHE A 37 0.82 35.86 -7.87
N VAL A 38 1.01 35.43 -9.13
CA VAL A 38 0.30 36.01 -10.29
C VAL A 38 -1.21 35.76 -10.12
N LYS A 39 -1.99 36.86 -10.07
CA LYS A 39 -3.45 36.84 -9.88
C LYS A 39 -4.16 36.96 -11.22
N SER A 40 -5.36 36.38 -11.34
CA SER A 40 -6.13 36.41 -12.60
C SER A 40 -6.64 37.81 -12.99
N ASN A 41 -6.63 38.79 -12.05
CA ASN A 41 -6.93 40.22 -12.20
C ASN A 41 -6.67 40.97 -10.88
N ASP A 42 -6.40 42.28 -10.92
CA ASP A 42 -6.16 43.15 -9.73
C ASP A 42 -7.29 43.12 -8.69
N SER A 43 -8.52 42.86 -9.14
CA SER A 43 -9.71 42.79 -8.27
C SER A 43 -10.01 41.39 -7.73
N SER A 44 -9.28 40.36 -8.18
CA SER A 44 -9.52 38.97 -7.78
C SER A 44 -8.34 38.45 -6.96
N HIS A 45 -8.57 38.12 -5.69
CA HIS A 45 -7.59 37.46 -4.81
C HIS A 45 -7.26 36.01 -5.22
N ARG A 46 -7.39 35.64 -6.51
CA ARG A 46 -7.28 34.26 -7.01
C ARG A 46 -5.89 33.99 -7.61
N VAL A 47 -5.14 33.11 -6.96
CA VAL A 47 -3.82 32.61 -7.40
C VAL A 47 -3.96 31.66 -8.60
N LEU A 48 -3.13 31.85 -9.64
CA LEU A 48 -3.06 30.94 -10.79
C LEU A 48 -2.20 29.72 -10.48
N VAL A 49 -2.73 28.50 -10.71
CA VAL A 49 -1.99 27.24 -10.50
C VAL A 49 -2.26 26.29 -11.68
N PRO A 50 -1.24 25.74 -12.35
CA PRO A 50 0.20 26.02 -12.22
C PRO A 50 0.56 27.46 -12.66
N GLN A 51 1.72 27.96 -12.25
CA GLN A 51 2.22 29.27 -12.69
C GLN A 51 2.49 29.22 -14.22
N PRO A 52 2.00 30.20 -15.00
CA PRO A 52 2.31 30.30 -16.41
C PRO A 52 3.82 30.53 -16.62
N SER A 53 4.38 30.06 -17.74
CA SER A 53 5.74 30.41 -18.14
C SER A 53 5.75 31.67 -18.99
N GLU A 54 6.86 32.40 -19.06
CA GLU A 54 6.98 33.62 -19.89
C GLU A 54 6.95 33.35 -21.41
N SER A 55 6.70 32.10 -21.84
CA SER A 55 6.65 31.73 -23.25
C SER A 55 5.27 31.96 -23.88
N PRO A 56 5.17 32.60 -25.06
CA PRO A 56 3.91 32.74 -25.78
C PRO A 56 3.36 31.40 -26.32
N ASN A 57 4.20 30.37 -26.40
CA ASN A 57 3.84 29.05 -26.92
C ASN A 57 3.27 28.12 -25.84
N ASP A 58 3.35 28.51 -24.57
CA ASP A 58 2.76 27.75 -23.46
C ASP A 58 1.24 27.68 -23.63
N PRO A 59 0.64 26.47 -23.67
CA PRO A 59 -0.81 26.30 -23.80
C PRO A 59 -1.63 27.00 -22.72
N LEU A 60 -1.04 27.28 -21.54
CA LEU A 60 -1.70 28.08 -20.49
C LEU A 60 -1.90 29.54 -20.91
N ASN A 61 -0.99 30.08 -21.72
CA ASN A 61 -0.99 31.47 -22.17
C ASN A 61 -1.79 31.70 -23.45
N TRP A 62 -2.23 30.63 -24.13
CA TRP A 62 -2.95 30.74 -25.39
C TRP A 62 -4.21 31.61 -25.30
N SER A 63 -4.50 32.32 -26.38
CA SER A 63 -5.76 33.05 -26.52
C SER A 63 -6.97 32.10 -26.48
N TRP A 64 -8.12 32.63 -26.06
CA TRP A 64 -9.35 31.86 -25.92
C TRP A 64 -9.72 31.08 -27.19
N LEU A 65 -9.50 31.65 -28.37
CA LEU A 65 -9.80 30.99 -29.65
C LEU A 65 -9.02 29.68 -29.83
N TRP A 66 -7.73 29.65 -29.45
CA TRP A 66 -6.91 28.44 -29.52
C TRP A 66 -7.32 27.40 -28.48
N LYS A 67 -7.66 27.86 -27.26
CA LYS A 67 -8.21 26.97 -26.21
C LYS A 67 -9.55 26.37 -26.62
N ALA A 68 -10.43 27.17 -27.23
CA ALA A 68 -11.73 26.72 -27.73
C ALA A 68 -11.58 25.75 -28.91
N SER A 69 -10.69 26.03 -29.87
CA SER A 69 -10.41 25.14 -31.00
C SER A 69 -9.91 23.77 -30.55
N THR A 70 -8.94 23.73 -29.62
CA THR A 70 -8.41 22.47 -29.09
C THR A 70 -9.45 21.67 -28.31
N LEU A 71 -10.24 22.33 -27.46
CA LEU A 71 -11.33 21.69 -26.75
C LEU A 71 -12.41 21.16 -27.68
N PHE A 72 -12.80 21.93 -28.69
CA PHE A 72 -13.79 21.52 -29.68
C PHE A 72 -13.30 20.27 -30.42
N ALA A 73 -12.06 20.29 -30.92
CA ALA A 73 -11.50 19.18 -31.68
C ALA A 73 -11.41 17.87 -30.87
N VAL A 74 -10.97 17.96 -29.62
CA VAL A 74 -10.90 16.78 -28.75
C VAL A 74 -12.29 16.30 -28.33
N SER A 75 -13.22 17.22 -28.07
CA SER A 75 -14.61 16.87 -27.74
C SER A 75 -15.32 16.19 -28.92
N THR A 76 -15.09 16.63 -30.16
CA THR A 76 -15.62 15.95 -31.35
C THR A 76 -15.08 14.53 -31.49
N MET A 77 -13.82 14.30 -31.14
CA MET A 77 -13.24 12.95 -31.14
C MET A 77 -13.85 12.08 -30.04
N THR A 78 -13.92 12.58 -28.81
CA THR A 78 -14.55 11.87 -27.68
C THR A 78 -16.00 11.51 -28.01
N PHE A 79 -16.73 12.43 -28.64
CA PHE A 79 -18.09 12.16 -29.11
C PHE A 79 -18.11 11.07 -30.18
N ALA A 80 -17.31 11.21 -31.24
CA ALA A 80 -17.28 10.26 -32.35
C ALA A 80 -16.91 8.83 -31.90
N GLN A 81 -15.90 8.71 -31.02
CA GLN A 81 -15.45 7.40 -30.52
C GLN A 81 -16.41 6.82 -29.46
N GLY A 82 -17.10 7.67 -28.69
CA GLY A 82 -18.13 7.25 -27.74
C GLY A 82 -19.48 6.88 -28.39
N PHE A 83 -19.72 7.31 -29.63
CA PHE A 83 -20.99 7.06 -30.33
C PHE A 83 -21.16 5.60 -30.77
N ALA A 84 -20.07 4.87 -31.02
CA ALA A 84 -20.12 3.51 -31.52
C ALA A 84 -20.50 2.43 -30.48
N PRO A 85 -19.88 2.36 -29.28
CA PRO A 85 -19.85 1.12 -28.50
C PRO A 85 -21.20 0.63 -27.95
N LEU A 86 -22.08 1.55 -27.54
CA LEU A 86 -23.39 1.21 -26.93
C LEU A 86 -24.58 1.34 -27.89
N SER A 87 -24.32 1.64 -29.17
CA SER A 87 -25.35 1.80 -30.20
C SER A 87 -26.11 0.52 -30.54
N LEU A 88 -25.51 -0.65 -30.28
CA LEU A 88 -25.99 -1.94 -30.76
C LEU A 88 -27.28 -2.42 -30.10
N ALA A 89 -27.59 -1.95 -28.89
CA ALA A 89 -28.66 -2.53 -28.08
C ALA A 89 -30.04 -2.54 -28.76
N PRO A 90 -30.55 -1.43 -29.33
CA PRO A 90 -31.81 -1.45 -30.08
C PRO A 90 -31.76 -2.35 -31.33
N MET A 91 -30.57 -2.59 -31.88
CA MET A 91 -30.36 -3.38 -33.09
C MET A 91 -30.15 -4.87 -32.82
N PHE A 92 -30.14 -5.32 -31.56
CA PHE A 92 -29.88 -6.72 -31.23
C PHE A 92 -30.83 -7.70 -31.92
N GLY A 93 -32.12 -7.38 -32.02
CA GLY A 93 -33.09 -8.23 -32.72
C GLY A 93 -32.71 -8.45 -34.20
N TYR A 94 -32.37 -7.38 -34.92
CA TYR A 94 -31.95 -7.47 -36.32
C TYR A 94 -30.64 -8.23 -36.50
N LEU A 95 -29.67 -8.01 -35.59
CA LEU A 95 -28.39 -8.70 -35.66
C LEU A 95 -28.50 -10.19 -35.32
N MET A 96 -29.42 -10.56 -34.44
CA MET A 96 -29.74 -11.96 -34.15
C MET A 96 -30.34 -12.66 -35.36
N GLU A 97 -31.24 -11.98 -36.08
CA GLU A 97 -31.88 -12.48 -37.31
C GLU A 97 -30.86 -12.60 -38.46
N ASP A 98 -30.15 -11.53 -38.80
CA ASP A 98 -29.23 -11.49 -39.94
C ASP A 98 -28.03 -12.44 -39.79
N TYR A 99 -27.51 -12.60 -38.57
CA TYR A 99 -26.38 -13.49 -38.32
C TYR A 99 -26.80 -14.88 -37.82
N ASN A 100 -28.09 -15.11 -37.58
CA ASN A 100 -28.64 -16.34 -37.00
C ASN A 100 -27.91 -16.75 -35.70
N ARG A 101 -27.89 -15.85 -34.72
CA ARG A 101 -27.16 -15.99 -33.45
C ARG A 101 -28.02 -15.66 -32.24
N SER A 102 -27.60 -16.16 -31.08
CA SER A 102 -28.29 -15.89 -29.81
C SER A 102 -28.11 -14.44 -29.35
N LEU A 103 -28.97 -13.98 -28.43
CA LEU A 103 -28.81 -12.66 -27.82
C LEU A 103 -27.44 -12.52 -27.11
N ALA A 104 -27.01 -13.59 -26.42
CA ALA A 104 -25.71 -13.63 -25.75
C ALA A 104 -24.55 -13.44 -26.75
N ASP A 105 -24.61 -14.08 -27.92
CA ASP A 105 -23.59 -13.94 -28.97
C ASP A 105 -23.51 -12.51 -29.52
N VAL A 106 -24.65 -11.86 -29.75
CA VAL A 106 -24.70 -10.50 -30.31
C VAL A 106 -24.25 -9.45 -29.27
N ILE A 107 -24.56 -9.66 -27.99
CA ILE A 107 -24.05 -8.83 -26.87
C ILE A 107 -22.51 -8.86 -26.81
N GLN A 108 -21.85 -9.94 -27.26
CA GLN A 108 -20.40 -9.99 -27.31
C GLN A 108 -19.78 -8.91 -28.22
N PHE A 109 -20.49 -8.44 -29.25
CA PHE A 109 -20.00 -7.34 -30.09
C PHE A 109 -19.72 -6.08 -29.26
N THR A 110 -20.61 -5.75 -28.32
CA THR A 110 -20.40 -4.65 -27.36
C THR A 110 -19.34 -5.02 -26.33
N SER A 111 -19.45 -6.21 -25.72
CA SER A 111 -18.62 -6.63 -24.60
C SER A 111 -17.13 -6.71 -24.94
N ILE A 112 -16.78 -7.34 -26.06
CA ILE A 112 -15.40 -7.48 -26.52
C ILE A 112 -14.85 -6.12 -27.00
N THR A 113 -15.66 -5.30 -27.67
CA THR A 113 -15.27 -3.94 -28.05
C THR A 113 -14.84 -3.14 -26.82
N ILE A 114 -15.65 -3.17 -25.77
CA ILE A 114 -15.39 -2.46 -24.51
C ILE A 114 -14.09 -2.98 -23.86
N LEU A 115 -13.89 -4.31 -23.80
CA LEU A 115 -12.66 -4.89 -23.25
C LEU A 115 -11.41 -4.35 -23.97
N VAL A 116 -11.39 -4.44 -25.30
CA VAL A 116 -10.25 -4.00 -26.11
C VAL A 116 -10.05 -2.49 -26.00
N LEU A 117 -11.14 -1.72 -25.89
CA LEU A 117 -11.10 -0.28 -25.63
C LEU A 117 -10.35 0.07 -24.34
N GLY A 118 -10.61 -0.66 -23.25
CA GLY A 118 -9.88 -0.47 -22.00
C GLY A 118 -8.39 -0.72 -22.14
N PHE A 119 -8.01 -1.89 -22.65
CA PHE A 119 -6.62 -2.33 -22.72
C PHE A 119 -5.79 -1.65 -23.81
N SER A 120 -6.41 -1.13 -24.87
CA SER A 120 -5.68 -0.38 -25.92
C SER A 120 -5.01 0.88 -25.40
N ASN A 121 -5.44 1.41 -24.26
CA ASN A 121 -4.79 2.55 -23.60
C ASN A 121 -3.36 2.24 -23.13
N PHE A 122 -2.99 0.98 -22.90
CA PHE A 122 -1.59 0.59 -22.67
C PHE A 122 -0.70 0.76 -23.90
N PHE A 123 -1.30 0.85 -25.09
CA PHE A 123 -0.59 1.16 -26.33
C PHE A 123 -0.61 2.66 -26.62
N TRP A 124 -1.78 3.28 -26.62
CA TRP A 124 -1.93 4.67 -27.06
C TRP A 124 -1.36 5.71 -26.09
N ILE A 125 -1.48 5.50 -24.78
CA ILE A 125 -1.06 6.53 -23.81
C ILE A 125 0.45 6.67 -23.70
N PRO A 126 1.26 5.59 -23.70
CA PRO A 126 2.72 5.71 -23.77
C PRO A 126 3.19 6.43 -25.04
N ILE A 127 2.55 6.19 -26.18
CA ILE A 127 2.81 6.91 -27.44
C ILE A 127 2.46 8.39 -27.25
N SER A 128 1.30 8.68 -26.63
CA SER A 128 0.86 10.05 -26.36
C SER A 128 1.83 10.83 -25.48
N THR A 129 2.41 10.18 -24.47
CA THR A 129 3.40 10.80 -23.57
C THR A 129 4.79 10.95 -24.17
N SER A 130 5.14 10.10 -25.16
CA SER A 130 6.50 10.07 -25.73
C SER A 130 6.62 10.90 -27.00
N PHE A 131 5.60 10.87 -27.86
CA PHE A 131 5.63 11.46 -29.21
C PHE A 131 4.67 12.65 -29.37
N GLY A 132 3.92 13.00 -28.32
CA GLY A 132 2.92 14.07 -28.33
C GLY A 132 1.47 13.55 -28.37
N ARG A 133 0.50 14.43 -28.07
CA ARG A 133 -0.94 14.13 -28.11
C ARG A 133 -1.45 13.94 -29.54
N ARG A 134 -0.98 14.77 -30.47
CA ARG A 134 -1.46 14.83 -31.86
C ARG A 134 -1.38 13.50 -32.65
N PRO A 135 -0.27 12.72 -32.66
CA PRO A 135 -0.19 11.49 -33.45
C PRO A 135 -1.22 10.46 -32.99
N VAL A 136 -1.50 10.39 -31.68
CA VAL A 136 -2.48 9.44 -31.14
C VAL A 136 -3.90 9.85 -31.51
N LEU A 137 -4.24 11.14 -31.44
CA LEU A 137 -5.58 11.63 -31.83
C LEU A 137 -5.90 11.37 -33.31
N ILE A 138 -4.88 11.37 -34.18
CA ILE A 138 -5.03 11.11 -35.62
C ILE A 138 -5.08 9.61 -35.90
N LEU A 139 -4.06 8.85 -35.47
CA LEU A 139 -3.94 7.43 -35.81
C LEU A 139 -5.08 6.59 -35.24
N SER A 140 -5.51 6.88 -34.01
CA SER A 140 -6.63 6.17 -33.37
C SER A 140 -7.96 6.38 -34.11
N GLN A 141 -8.21 7.59 -34.62
CA GLN A 141 -9.40 7.88 -35.42
C GLN A 141 -9.35 7.24 -36.81
N VAL A 142 -8.18 7.14 -37.45
CA VAL A 142 -8.03 6.39 -38.71
C VAL A 142 -8.40 4.92 -38.51
N VAL A 143 -7.96 4.32 -37.40
CA VAL A 143 -8.33 2.95 -37.03
C VAL A 143 -9.84 2.81 -36.81
N CYS A 144 -10.46 3.73 -36.05
CA CYS A 144 -11.92 3.74 -35.88
C CYS A 144 -12.66 3.89 -37.21
N LEU A 145 -12.22 4.80 -38.09
CA LEU A 145 -12.84 5.03 -39.38
C LEU A 145 -12.82 3.77 -40.25
N ALA A 146 -11.66 3.11 -40.34
CA ALA A 146 -11.52 1.85 -41.07
C ALA A 146 -12.44 0.76 -40.49
N SER A 147 -12.50 0.67 -39.16
CA SER A 147 -13.39 -0.26 -38.47
C SER A 147 -14.87 0.01 -38.75
N HIS A 148 -15.32 1.27 -38.72
CA HIS A 148 -16.73 1.61 -38.98
C HIS A 148 -17.14 1.29 -40.42
N ILE A 149 -16.27 1.56 -41.39
CA ILE A 149 -16.49 1.17 -42.80
C ILE A 149 -16.56 -0.36 -42.94
N TRP A 150 -15.71 -1.08 -42.21
CA TRP A 150 -15.73 -2.54 -42.21
C TRP A 150 -17.02 -3.09 -41.59
N ARG A 151 -17.46 -2.57 -40.43
CA ARG A 151 -18.75 -2.94 -39.81
C ARG A 151 -19.94 -2.68 -40.73
N ALA A 152 -19.93 -1.58 -41.49
CA ALA A 152 -20.98 -1.24 -42.44
C ALA A 152 -21.09 -2.22 -43.63
N LYS A 153 -20.01 -2.97 -43.92
CA LYS A 153 -19.93 -3.94 -45.02
C LYS A 153 -19.85 -5.39 -44.55
N ALA A 154 -19.86 -5.64 -43.25
CA ALA A 154 -19.66 -6.97 -42.69
C ALA A 154 -20.87 -7.86 -42.98
N SER A 155 -20.60 -9.01 -43.60
CA SER A 155 -21.62 -9.97 -44.05
C SER A 155 -21.74 -11.19 -43.12
N SER A 156 -20.76 -11.37 -42.23
CA SER A 156 -20.76 -12.47 -41.27
C SER A 156 -20.51 -11.99 -39.84
N TYR A 157 -20.94 -12.80 -38.87
CA TYR A 157 -20.70 -12.55 -37.44
C TYR A 157 -19.22 -12.32 -37.13
N ASN A 158 -18.33 -13.14 -37.68
CA ASN A 158 -16.89 -13.05 -37.40
C ASN A 158 -16.25 -11.81 -38.03
N GLU A 159 -16.68 -11.40 -39.22
CA GLU A 159 -16.26 -10.14 -39.83
C GLU A 159 -16.69 -8.94 -38.98
N PHE A 160 -17.94 -8.96 -38.51
CA PHE A 160 -18.45 -7.90 -37.64
C PHE A 160 -17.69 -7.87 -36.31
N MET A 161 -17.41 -9.03 -35.70
CA MET A 161 -16.61 -9.15 -34.48
C MET A 161 -15.18 -8.66 -34.66
N GLY A 162 -14.52 -9.01 -35.77
CA GLY A 162 -13.16 -8.55 -36.08
C GLY A 162 -13.10 -7.03 -36.25
N ALA A 163 -14.06 -6.47 -36.99
CA ALA A 163 -14.24 -5.03 -37.07
C ALA A 163 -14.56 -4.43 -35.69
N ALA A 164 -15.23 -5.17 -34.81
CA ALA A 164 -15.58 -4.72 -33.49
C ALA A 164 -14.38 -4.55 -32.55
N ILE A 165 -13.50 -5.55 -32.55
CA ILE A 165 -12.19 -5.51 -31.89
C ILE A 165 -11.36 -4.32 -32.38
N LEU A 166 -11.32 -4.09 -33.70
CA LEU A 166 -10.56 -2.98 -34.28
C LEU A 166 -11.13 -1.61 -33.84
N SER A 167 -12.45 -1.47 -33.75
CA SER A 167 -13.11 -0.27 -33.21
C SER A 167 -12.69 -0.03 -31.76
N GLY A 168 -12.73 -1.07 -30.93
CA GLY A 168 -12.30 -1.00 -29.54
C GLY A 168 -10.84 -0.53 -29.43
N PHE A 169 -9.95 -1.07 -30.26
CA PHE A 169 -8.55 -0.64 -30.27
C PHE A 169 -8.41 0.83 -30.61
N GLY A 170 -9.11 1.35 -31.62
CA GLY A 170 -9.07 2.77 -31.99
C GLY A 170 -9.76 3.72 -31.01
N ALA A 171 -10.78 3.26 -30.28
CA ALA A 171 -11.62 4.12 -29.43
C ALA A 171 -11.02 4.39 -28.04
N GLY A 172 -9.98 3.66 -27.62
CA GLY A 172 -9.37 3.81 -26.29
C GLY A 172 -8.98 5.24 -25.90
N PRO A 173 -8.29 6.00 -26.79
CA PRO A 173 -7.86 7.37 -26.51
C PRO A 173 -8.99 8.36 -26.23
N GLY A 174 -10.20 8.13 -26.76
CA GLY A 174 -11.37 8.97 -26.53
C GLY A 174 -11.79 9.03 -25.06
N GLU A 175 -11.43 8.02 -24.26
CA GLU A 175 -11.72 8.01 -22.82
C GLU A 175 -10.59 8.60 -21.96
N THR A 176 -9.37 8.69 -22.46
CA THR A 176 -8.17 8.95 -21.60
C THR A 176 -7.42 10.24 -21.92
N ILE A 177 -7.44 10.71 -23.17
CA ILE A 177 -6.59 11.83 -23.59
C ILE A 177 -7.20 13.19 -23.24
N GLN A 178 -8.53 13.36 -23.33
CA GLN A 178 -9.17 14.66 -23.12
C GLN A 178 -8.90 15.27 -21.74
N PRO A 179 -9.01 14.53 -20.61
CA PRO A 179 -8.66 15.07 -19.29
C PRO A 179 -7.19 15.50 -19.19
N THR A 180 -6.30 14.84 -19.91
CA THR A 180 -4.87 15.18 -19.97
C THR A 180 -4.68 16.52 -20.71
N ILE A 181 -5.37 16.71 -21.84
CA ILE A 181 -5.31 17.96 -22.61
C ILE A 181 -5.92 19.13 -21.82
N ILE A 182 -7.02 18.90 -21.09
CA ILE A 182 -7.60 19.91 -20.20
C ILE A 182 -6.57 20.36 -19.15
N ALA A 183 -5.79 19.41 -18.61
CA ALA A 183 -4.72 19.72 -17.65
C ALA A 183 -3.54 20.50 -18.27
N ASP A 184 -3.27 20.31 -19.57
CA ASP A 184 -2.21 21.01 -20.31
C ASP A 184 -2.57 22.49 -20.58
N VAL A 185 -3.85 22.80 -20.82
CA VAL A 185 -4.35 24.08 -21.35
C VAL A 185 -5.04 24.99 -20.30
N PHE A 186 -5.60 24.41 -19.24
CA PHE A 186 -6.37 25.16 -18.21
C PHE A 186 -5.74 25.14 -16.81
N PHE A 187 -5.87 26.28 -16.13
CA PHE A 187 -5.54 26.45 -14.71
C PHE A 187 -6.50 25.66 -13.83
N LEU A 188 -6.04 25.27 -12.65
CA LEU A 188 -6.71 24.35 -11.74
C LEU A 188 -8.16 24.73 -11.41
N HIS A 189 -8.41 26.00 -11.11
CA HIS A 189 -9.74 26.47 -10.70
C HIS A 189 -10.80 26.34 -11.80
N ASP A 190 -10.38 26.27 -13.07
CA ASP A 190 -11.28 26.07 -14.21
C ASP A 190 -11.40 24.59 -14.63
N ARG A 191 -10.53 23.69 -14.13
CA ARG A 191 -10.49 22.29 -14.60
C ARG A 191 -11.77 21.52 -14.29
N GLY A 192 -12.41 21.76 -13.15
CA GLY A 192 -13.66 21.10 -12.78
C GLY A 192 -14.75 21.28 -13.84
N LYS A 193 -14.95 22.53 -14.29
CA LYS A 193 -15.89 22.87 -15.36
C LYS A 193 -15.60 22.11 -16.65
N TRP A 194 -14.35 22.09 -17.08
CA TRP A 194 -13.96 21.46 -18.36
C TRP A 194 -13.95 19.93 -18.30
N ASN A 195 -13.58 19.33 -17.17
CA ASN A 195 -13.74 17.90 -16.95
C ASN A 195 -15.22 17.48 -16.94
N THR A 196 -16.09 18.34 -16.42
CA THR A 196 -17.54 18.11 -16.50
C THR A 196 -18.02 18.13 -17.96
N LEU A 197 -17.54 19.08 -18.78
CA LEU A 197 -17.84 19.10 -20.22
C LEU A 197 -17.37 17.83 -20.95
N TYR A 198 -16.17 17.33 -20.60
CA TYR A 198 -15.68 16.04 -21.11
C TYR A 198 -16.67 14.92 -20.78
N TRP A 199 -17.05 14.77 -19.51
CA TRP A 199 -17.99 13.73 -19.09
C TRP A 199 -19.29 13.82 -19.87
N VAL A 200 -19.85 15.02 -20.02
CA VAL A 200 -21.08 15.22 -20.81
C VAL A 200 -20.94 14.81 -22.25
N THR A 201 -19.83 15.17 -22.88
CA THR A 201 -19.61 14.87 -24.29
C THR A 201 -19.52 13.36 -24.48
N TYR A 202 -18.75 12.70 -23.61
CA TYR A 202 -18.57 11.25 -23.61
C TYR A 202 -19.88 10.51 -23.29
N THR A 203 -20.55 10.86 -22.19
CA THR A 203 -21.79 10.21 -21.76
C THR A 203 -22.95 10.53 -22.69
N GLY A 204 -23.01 11.76 -23.19
CA GLY A 204 -23.99 12.18 -24.18
C GLY A 204 -23.86 11.38 -25.47
N ALA A 205 -22.63 11.13 -25.95
CA ALA A 205 -22.40 10.27 -27.11
C ALA A 205 -22.95 8.85 -26.89
N LEU A 206 -22.67 8.25 -25.72
CA LEU A 206 -23.15 6.93 -25.36
C LEU A 206 -24.68 6.82 -25.30
N MET A 207 -25.37 7.88 -24.89
CA MET A 207 -26.83 7.91 -24.75
C MET A 207 -27.56 8.25 -26.04
N VAL A 208 -27.01 9.16 -26.86
CA VAL A 208 -27.62 9.56 -28.14
C VAL A 208 -27.46 8.45 -29.19
N ALA A 209 -26.40 7.66 -29.10
CA ALA A 209 -26.11 6.59 -30.04
C ALA A 209 -27.26 5.55 -30.20
N PRO A 210 -27.80 4.93 -29.12
CA PRO A 210 -28.97 4.05 -29.23
C PRO A 210 -30.20 4.72 -29.86
N VAL A 211 -30.45 5.99 -29.59
CA VAL A 211 -31.61 6.73 -30.12
C VAL A 211 -31.54 6.77 -31.65
N VAL A 212 -30.37 7.13 -32.19
CA VAL A 212 -30.15 7.21 -33.63
C VAL A 212 -30.09 5.82 -34.25
N ALA A 213 -29.41 4.87 -33.60
CA ALA A 213 -29.26 3.50 -34.08
C ALA A 213 -30.60 2.78 -34.25
N GLY A 214 -31.50 2.85 -33.26
CA GLY A 214 -32.82 2.23 -33.32
C GLY A 214 -33.67 2.80 -34.46
N ALA A 215 -33.70 4.13 -34.64
CA ALA A 215 -34.44 4.76 -35.73
C ALA A 215 -33.84 4.42 -37.11
N MET A 216 -32.52 4.37 -37.24
CA MET A 216 -31.88 4.02 -38.52
C MET A 216 -32.07 2.55 -38.88
N ALA A 217 -32.02 1.65 -37.88
CA ALA A 217 -32.23 0.23 -38.08
C ALA A 217 -33.64 -0.06 -38.61
N ASP A 218 -34.68 0.53 -38.00
CA ASP A 218 -36.08 0.30 -38.41
C ASP A 218 -36.39 0.82 -39.82
N HIS A 219 -35.82 1.96 -40.23
CA HIS A 219 -36.20 2.64 -41.49
C HIS A 219 -35.27 2.40 -42.67
N LYS A 220 -33.98 2.14 -42.43
CA LYS A 220 -32.94 2.05 -43.47
C LYS A 220 -32.02 0.83 -43.32
N GLY A 221 -32.28 -0.03 -42.33
CA GLY A 221 -31.43 -1.16 -41.98
C GLY A 221 -30.23 -0.75 -41.11
N TRP A 222 -29.80 -1.65 -40.24
CA TRP A 222 -28.72 -1.38 -39.27
C TRP A 222 -27.35 -1.01 -39.91
N PRO A 223 -26.97 -1.43 -41.14
CA PRO A 223 -25.70 -1.01 -41.73
C PRO A 223 -25.60 0.51 -41.98
N SER A 224 -26.75 1.18 -42.15
CA SER A 224 -26.80 2.63 -42.36
C SER A 224 -26.23 3.43 -41.18
N PHE A 225 -26.40 2.93 -39.94
CA PHE A 225 -25.84 3.54 -38.74
C PHE A 225 -24.30 3.55 -38.77
N TRP A 226 -23.68 2.47 -39.26
CA TRP A 226 -22.22 2.39 -39.35
C TRP A 226 -21.64 3.35 -40.40
N TRP A 227 -22.38 3.63 -41.49
CA TRP A 227 -22.01 4.69 -42.43
C TRP A 227 -22.10 6.09 -41.83
N LEU A 228 -23.13 6.36 -41.02
CA LEU A 228 -23.21 7.62 -40.26
C LEU A 228 -22.02 7.75 -39.30
N ASN A 229 -21.70 6.69 -38.57
CA ASN A 229 -20.60 6.70 -37.61
C ASN A 229 -19.23 6.86 -38.31
N ALA A 230 -19.05 6.28 -39.50
CA ALA A 230 -17.90 6.54 -40.35
C ALA A 230 -17.82 8.02 -40.77
N ALA A 231 -18.94 8.63 -41.17
CA ALA A 231 -18.98 10.05 -41.52
C ALA A 231 -18.66 10.98 -40.34
N ILE A 232 -19.21 10.71 -39.15
CA ILE A 232 -18.93 11.47 -37.92
C ILE A 232 -17.44 11.35 -37.55
N THR A 233 -16.86 10.15 -37.64
CA THR A 233 -15.44 9.90 -37.35
C THR A 233 -14.54 10.60 -38.38
N ALA A 234 -14.90 10.56 -39.67
CA ALA A 234 -14.16 11.25 -40.72
C ALA A 234 -14.19 12.78 -40.53
N PHE A 235 -15.34 13.34 -40.17
CA PHE A 235 -15.46 14.76 -39.83
C PHE A 235 -14.57 15.12 -38.63
N SER A 236 -14.66 14.37 -37.55
CA SER A 236 -13.83 14.57 -36.35
C SER A 236 -12.32 14.45 -36.66
N LEU A 237 -11.93 13.53 -37.54
CA LEU A 237 -10.54 13.39 -38.01
C LEU A 237 -10.07 14.66 -38.74
N VAL A 238 -10.89 15.24 -39.62
CA VAL A 238 -10.59 16.51 -40.29
C VAL A 238 -10.45 17.64 -39.26
N VAL A 239 -11.36 17.73 -38.29
CA VAL A 239 -11.30 18.74 -37.23
C VAL A 239 -10.02 18.62 -36.40
N ILE A 240 -9.57 17.41 -36.06
CA ILE A 240 -8.31 17.20 -35.33
C ILE A 240 -7.08 17.58 -36.18
N VAL A 241 -7.05 17.18 -37.45
CA VAL A 241 -5.91 17.46 -38.35
C VAL A 241 -5.69 18.96 -38.50
N PHE A 242 -6.75 19.75 -38.65
CA PHE A 242 -6.65 21.20 -38.88
C PHE A 242 -6.83 22.07 -37.62
N GLY A 243 -7.50 21.56 -36.58
CA GLY A 243 -7.92 22.34 -35.41
C GLY A 243 -7.18 22.05 -34.10
N PHE A 244 -6.30 21.03 -34.07
CA PHE A 244 -5.60 20.61 -32.85
C PHE A 244 -4.07 20.80 -32.90
N PRO A 245 -3.52 21.94 -32.45
CA PRO A 245 -2.09 22.05 -32.15
C PRO A 245 -1.67 21.18 -30.96
N GLU A 246 -0.42 20.69 -30.96
CA GLU A 246 0.16 19.92 -29.87
C GLU A 246 0.18 20.70 -28.55
N THR A 247 -0.35 20.08 -27.50
CA THR A 247 -0.50 20.69 -26.16
C THR A 247 0.57 20.25 -25.17
N MET A 248 1.36 19.23 -25.48
CA MET A 248 2.48 18.84 -24.63
C MET A 248 3.57 19.92 -24.64
N PHE A 249 3.86 20.53 -23.48
CA PHE A 249 4.84 21.61 -23.32
C PHE A 249 5.74 21.41 -22.09
N SER A 250 7.06 21.38 -22.28
CA SER A 250 8.06 21.23 -21.21
C SER A 250 8.36 22.58 -20.55
N ARG A 251 7.87 22.80 -19.33
CA ARG A 251 8.07 24.06 -18.58
C ARG A 251 9.38 24.11 -17.79
N ALA A 252 9.95 22.96 -17.44
CA ALA A 252 11.19 22.86 -16.64
C ALA A 252 12.46 23.14 -17.48
N GLU A 253 12.50 22.70 -18.73
CA GLU A 253 13.65 22.97 -19.63
C GLU A 253 13.72 24.43 -20.09
N ASN A 254 12.58 25.12 -20.14
CA ASN A 254 12.51 26.53 -20.54
C ASN A 254 12.74 27.52 -19.38
N ALA A 255 12.84 27.04 -18.13
CA ALA A 255 13.17 27.84 -16.95
C ALA A 255 14.68 27.86 -16.65
N ALA A 256 15.43 26.88 -17.15
CA ALA A 256 16.89 26.94 -17.16
C ALA A 256 17.31 27.93 -18.25
N GLY A 257 17.84 29.09 -17.85
CA GLY A 257 18.40 30.08 -18.77
C GLY A 257 19.45 29.47 -19.72
N PRO A 258 19.80 30.16 -20.81
CA PRO A 258 20.76 29.64 -21.78
C PRO A 258 22.08 29.26 -21.06
N PRO A 259 22.69 28.11 -21.38
CA PRO A 259 23.89 27.65 -20.70
C PRO A 259 25.02 28.67 -20.86
N GLU A 260 25.64 29.06 -19.74
CA GLU A 260 26.88 29.83 -19.73
C GLU A 260 27.97 29.04 -20.48
N THR A 261 28.29 29.49 -21.69
CA THR A 261 29.42 29.00 -22.47
C THR A 261 30.72 29.53 -21.85
N GLY A 262 31.55 28.61 -21.33
CA GLY A 262 32.95 28.84 -21.04
C GLY A 262 33.79 29.14 -22.29
N PRO A 263 35.07 29.54 -22.12
CA PRO A 263 35.67 30.64 -22.87
C PRO A 263 36.31 30.21 -24.20
N GLY A 264 36.05 30.97 -25.27
CA GLY A 264 36.85 30.90 -26.49
C GLY A 264 36.16 31.43 -27.74
N ALA A 265 36.70 32.54 -28.26
CA ALA A 265 36.51 33.15 -29.59
C ALA A 265 35.45 34.27 -29.71
N PRO A 266 35.73 35.30 -30.55
CA PRO A 266 35.67 36.68 -30.10
C PRO A 266 34.44 37.46 -30.57
N SER A 267 34.16 38.49 -29.76
CA SER A 267 33.31 39.65 -30.04
C SER A 267 33.40 40.18 -31.47
N LYS A 268 32.22 40.46 -32.06
CA LYS A 268 32.03 41.68 -32.85
C LYS A 268 30.79 42.42 -32.33
N ALA A 269 31.08 43.60 -31.81
CA ALA A 269 30.17 44.58 -31.24
C ALA A 269 29.19 45.16 -32.27
N SER A 270 28.01 45.56 -31.77
CA SER A 270 27.45 46.88 -32.07
C SER A 270 26.54 47.34 -30.92
N GLU A 271 26.71 48.61 -30.58
CA GLU A 271 26.35 49.31 -29.35
C GLU A 271 24.84 49.47 -29.08
N PRO A 272 24.43 49.68 -27.81
CA PRO A 272 23.08 50.12 -27.46
C PRO A 272 22.95 51.64 -27.57
N LYS A 273 21.93 52.13 -28.29
CA LYS A 273 21.53 53.54 -28.23
C LYS A 273 20.71 53.80 -26.96
N HIS A 274 21.30 54.55 -26.04
CA HIS A 274 20.58 55.30 -25.01
C HIS A 274 19.69 56.37 -25.66
N GLN A 275 18.48 56.52 -25.16
CA GLN A 275 17.73 57.77 -25.24
C GLN A 275 17.11 58.06 -23.86
N GLU A 276 17.76 59.00 -23.17
CA GLU A 276 17.32 59.84 -22.04
C GLU A 276 16.02 60.62 -22.38
N LEU A 277 15.21 61.24 -21.50
CA LEU A 277 15.16 61.53 -20.06
C LEU A 277 13.76 62.16 -19.80
N SER A 278 13.18 62.05 -18.60
CA SER A 278 12.70 63.19 -17.79
C SER A 278 11.66 62.79 -16.72
N GLY A 279 11.82 63.32 -15.49
CA GLY A 279 10.67 63.63 -14.63
C GLY A 279 10.61 63.09 -13.20
N GLN A 280 11.51 63.56 -12.33
CA GLN A 280 11.33 63.87 -10.89
C GLN A 280 11.05 62.78 -9.81
N PRO A 281 11.44 63.07 -8.54
CA PRO A 281 11.56 62.12 -7.44
C PRO A 281 10.38 62.18 -6.43
N ASP A 282 10.42 61.23 -5.50
CA ASP A 282 9.59 61.08 -4.28
C ASP A 282 8.22 60.38 -4.42
N GLY A 283 8.09 59.26 -3.69
CA GLY A 283 6.81 58.69 -3.30
C GLY A 283 6.69 57.17 -3.47
N GLN A 284 6.88 56.45 -2.36
CA GLN A 284 6.32 55.11 -2.05
C GLN A 284 6.86 53.86 -2.77
N PRO A 285 7.19 52.76 -2.05
CA PRO A 285 7.32 51.44 -2.65
C PRO A 285 5.92 50.86 -2.87
N ASP A 286 5.28 51.20 -3.99
CA ASP A 286 4.06 50.52 -4.42
C ASP A 286 4.39 49.11 -4.91
N GLY A 287 4.01 48.12 -4.11
CA GLY A 287 3.89 46.74 -4.54
C GLY A 287 2.68 46.60 -5.45
N LEU A 288 2.90 46.31 -6.74
CA LEU A 288 1.85 45.93 -7.68
C LEU A 288 2.33 44.79 -8.60
N THR A 289 1.79 43.60 -8.30
CA THR A 289 1.51 42.46 -9.20
C THR A 289 2.34 42.30 -10.48
N ALA A 290 3.26 41.34 -10.49
CA ALA A 290 3.81 40.80 -11.74
C ALA A 290 2.70 40.09 -12.54
N GLN A 291 2.16 40.73 -13.58
CA GLN A 291 1.34 40.07 -14.60
C GLN A 291 2.25 39.47 -15.67
N ASP A 292 2.06 38.18 -16.00
CA ASP A 292 2.72 37.56 -17.15
C ASP A 292 2.28 38.28 -18.45
N PRO A 293 3.21 38.79 -19.30
CA PRO A 293 2.89 39.56 -20.50
C PRO A 293 2.00 38.82 -21.50
N TRP A 294 2.05 37.48 -21.51
CA TRP A 294 1.45 36.63 -22.54
C TRP A 294 0.15 35.96 -22.10
N LEU A 295 -0.27 36.12 -20.84
CA LEU A 295 -1.49 35.50 -20.33
C LEU A 295 -2.72 35.87 -21.18
N GLY A 296 -3.30 34.86 -21.85
CA GLY A 296 -4.45 35.03 -22.74
C GLY A 296 -4.15 35.64 -24.12
N LYS A 297 -2.87 35.86 -24.46
CA LYS A 297 -2.40 36.46 -25.73
C LYS A 297 -1.48 35.55 -26.53
N GLY A 298 -1.08 34.39 -25.99
CA GLY A 298 -0.21 33.41 -26.64
C GLY A 298 -0.84 32.68 -27.84
N SER A 299 -0.01 31.98 -28.60
CA SER A 299 -0.40 31.19 -29.78
C SER A 299 0.51 29.97 -29.97
N PRO A 300 0.04 28.89 -30.60
CA PRO A 300 0.86 27.71 -30.88
C PRO A 300 1.98 28.02 -31.90
N SER A 301 3.16 27.45 -31.67
CA SER A 301 4.30 27.53 -32.58
C SER A 301 4.14 26.61 -33.79
N ARG A 302 4.93 26.83 -34.84
CA ARG A 302 4.96 25.91 -36.01
C ARG A 302 5.39 24.49 -35.65
N GLN A 303 6.22 24.32 -34.62
CA GLN A 303 6.65 22.99 -34.15
C GLN A 303 5.49 22.21 -33.50
N GLN A 304 4.54 22.89 -32.86
CA GLN A 304 3.36 22.25 -32.27
C GLN A 304 2.37 21.71 -33.33
N TRP A 305 2.58 21.98 -34.62
CA TRP A 305 1.78 21.41 -35.72
C TRP A 305 2.41 20.17 -36.36
N LEU A 306 3.63 19.79 -35.96
CA LEU A 306 4.28 18.57 -36.42
C LEU A 306 3.53 17.34 -35.92
N LEU A 307 3.57 16.26 -36.71
CA LEU A 307 2.90 15.01 -36.38
C LEU A 307 3.50 14.32 -35.15
N MET A 308 4.82 14.45 -34.92
CA MET A 308 5.52 13.85 -33.79
C MET A 308 6.51 14.85 -33.20
N GLN A 309 6.56 14.93 -31.86
CA GLN A 309 7.57 15.66 -31.10
C GLN A 309 8.74 14.72 -30.79
N LEU A 310 9.79 14.73 -31.60
CA LEU A 310 10.91 13.78 -31.50
C LEU A 310 11.98 14.16 -30.47
N ASP A 311 11.96 15.37 -29.93
CA ASP A 311 13.06 15.88 -29.09
C ASP A 311 13.06 15.34 -27.65
N SER A 312 12.02 14.62 -27.21
CA SER A 312 11.80 14.27 -25.79
C SER A 312 11.60 12.76 -25.48
N TRP A 313 11.71 11.87 -26.47
CA TRP A 313 11.43 10.44 -26.26
C TRP A 313 12.68 9.63 -25.88
N SER A 314 12.50 8.65 -25.00
CA SER A 314 13.50 7.62 -24.69
C SER A 314 12.79 6.28 -24.49
N LEU A 315 13.46 5.15 -24.76
CA LEU A 315 12.88 3.83 -24.48
C LEU A 315 12.49 3.69 -23.00
N ARG A 316 13.28 4.31 -22.11
CA ARG A 316 13.01 4.36 -20.67
C ARG A 316 11.72 5.13 -20.35
N SER A 317 11.49 6.29 -20.96
CA SER A 317 10.26 7.07 -20.74
C SER A 317 9.04 6.35 -21.30
N LEU A 318 9.15 5.67 -22.44
CA LEU A 318 8.09 4.82 -22.99
C LEU A 318 7.72 3.66 -22.03
N LEU A 319 8.72 2.91 -21.55
CA LEU A 319 8.52 1.80 -20.61
C LEU A 319 7.97 2.28 -19.26
N LEU A 320 8.45 3.42 -18.76
CA LEU A 320 7.90 4.05 -17.56
C LEU A 320 6.44 4.44 -17.75
N SER A 321 6.05 5.00 -18.90
CA SER A 321 4.66 5.35 -19.19
C SER A 321 3.73 4.13 -19.25
N VAL A 322 4.22 2.95 -19.66
CA VAL A 322 3.47 1.67 -19.57
C VAL A 322 3.33 1.21 -18.13
N TYR A 323 4.39 1.34 -17.33
CA TYR A 323 4.42 0.90 -15.93
C TYR A 323 3.64 1.82 -14.99
N MET A 324 3.59 3.12 -15.26
CA MET A 324 2.99 4.12 -14.37
C MET A 324 1.51 3.85 -14.04
N PRO A 325 0.61 3.54 -15.00
CA PRO A 325 -0.75 3.11 -14.69
C PRO A 325 -0.83 1.88 -13.79
N LEU A 326 0.04 0.88 -13.99
CA LEU A 326 0.11 -0.31 -13.15
C LEU A 326 0.54 0.02 -11.71
N LYS A 327 1.50 0.94 -11.57
CA LYS A 327 1.90 1.46 -10.24
C LYS A 327 0.77 2.23 -9.57
N LEU A 328 0.02 3.04 -10.32
CA LEU A 328 -1.09 3.84 -9.79
C LEU A 328 -2.23 2.98 -9.25
N PHE A 329 -2.45 1.77 -9.77
CA PHE A 329 -3.40 0.82 -9.16
C PHE A 329 -3.03 0.43 -7.72
N THR A 330 -1.79 0.63 -7.27
CA THR A 330 -1.42 0.41 -5.86
C THR A 330 -1.84 1.55 -4.94
N PHE A 331 -2.38 2.65 -5.48
CA PHE A 331 -2.78 3.83 -4.72
C PHE A 331 -4.28 3.75 -4.38
N PRO A 332 -4.65 3.76 -3.08
CA PRO A 332 -6.06 3.56 -2.68
C PRO A 332 -7.04 4.56 -3.28
N ILE A 333 -6.63 5.83 -3.41
CA ILE A 333 -7.46 6.88 -4.03
C ILE A 333 -7.71 6.58 -5.51
N VAL A 334 -6.71 6.06 -6.23
CA VAL A 334 -6.87 5.69 -7.64
C VAL A 334 -7.87 4.54 -7.77
N LEU A 335 -7.72 3.50 -6.94
CA LEU A 335 -8.66 2.37 -6.91
C LEU A 335 -10.09 2.82 -6.59
N PHE A 336 -10.26 3.65 -5.57
CA PHE A 336 -11.57 4.19 -5.20
C PHE A 336 -12.25 4.90 -6.37
N VAL A 337 -11.52 5.80 -7.04
CA VAL A 337 -12.05 6.52 -8.19
C VAL A 337 -12.36 5.55 -9.34
N SER A 338 -11.47 4.60 -9.62
CA SER A 338 -11.71 3.58 -10.65
C SER A 338 -12.97 2.76 -10.36
N PHE A 339 -13.19 2.31 -9.13
CA PHE A 339 -14.36 1.51 -8.78
C PHE A 339 -15.66 2.31 -8.82
N VAL A 340 -15.67 3.55 -8.31
CA VAL A 340 -16.86 4.43 -8.37
C VAL A 340 -17.27 4.71 -9.80
N VAL A 341 -16.31 5.04 -10.68
CA VAL A 341 -16.57 5.25 -12.11
C VAL A 341 -17.09 3.95 -12.75
N SER A 342 -16.44 2.82 -12.50
CA SER A 342 -16.79 1.53 -13.12
C SER A 342 -18.22 1.10 -12.80
N TRP A 343 -18.60 1.13 -11.52
CA TRP A 343 -19.94 0.71 -11.10
C TRP A 343 -21.03 1.72 -11.46
N SER A 344 -20.72 3.02 -11.42
CA SER A 344 -21.66 4.05 -11.90
C SER A 344 -21.97 3.91 -13.39
N LEU A 345 -20.98 3.56 -14.23
CA LEU A 345 -21.22 3.30 -15.65
C LEU A 345 -21.86 1.92 -15.88
N SER A 346 -21.58 0.93 -15.02
CA SER A 346 -22.26 -0.38 -15.02
C SER A 346 -23.78 -0.23 -14.88
N CYS A 347 -24.27 0.71 -14.06
CA CYS A 347 -25.70 1.03 -13.94
C CYS A 347 -26.36 1.31 -15.30
N VAL A 348 -25.66 1.99 -16.20
CA VAL A 348 -26.17 2.32 -17.54
C VAL A 348 -25.91 1.19 -18.52
N LEU A 349 -24.80 0.47 -18.39
CA LEU A 349 -24.51 -0.70 -19.21
C LEU A 349 -25.58 -1.79 -19.05
N ILE A 350 -26.00 -2.07 -17.81
CA ILE A 350 -27.07 -3.03 -17.52
C ILE A 350 -28.36 -2.63 -18.24
N LEU A 351 -28.75 -1.35 -18.14
CA LEU A 351 -29.92 -0.82 -18.87
C LEU A 351 -29.76 -0.99 -20.37
N ASN A 352 -28.59 -0.65 -20.90
CA ASN A 352 -28.32 -0.74 -22.32
C ASN A 352 -28.44 -2.19 -22.82
N LEU A 353 -27.88 -3.15 -22.10
CA LEU A 353 -27.87 -4.56 -22.53
C LEU A 353 -29.22 -5.27 -22.33
N THR A 354 -30.04 -4.84 -21.37
CA THR A 354 -31.31 -5.51 -21.01
C THR A 354 -32.55 -4.84 -21.61
N GLN A 355 -32.47 -3.58 -22.06
CA GLN A 355 -33.65 -2.85 -22.55
C GLN A 355 -34.39 -3.57 -23.68
N SER A 356 -33.69 -4.16 -24.63
CA SER A 356 -34.30 -4.84 -25.78
C SER A 356 -34.95 -6.15 -25.35
N GLN A 357 -34.33 -6.90 -24.44
CA GLN A 357 -34.90 -8.12 -23.86
C GLN A 357 -36.22 -7.83 -23.14
N VAL A 358 -36.34 -6.68 -22.47
CA VAL A 358 -37.53 -6.32 -21.68
C VAL A 358 -38.61 -5.67 -22.55
N PHE A 359 -38.25 -4.66 -23.33
CA PHE A 359 -39.24 -3.82 -24.02
C PHE A 359 -39.70 -4.37 -25.37
N ALA A 360 -38.91 -5.21 -26.04
CA ALA A 360 -39.36 -5.90 -27.25
C ALA A 360 -40.31 -7.07 -26.92
N ALA A 361 -40.28 -7.57 -25.68
CA ALA A 361 -41.12 -8.68 -25.23
C ALA A 361 -42.50 -8.22 -24.73
N PRO A 362 -43.51 -9.12 -24.68
CA PRO A 362 -44.80 -8.85 -24.04
C PRO A 362 -44.65 -8.51 -22.54
N PRO A 363 -45.32 -7.44 -22.04
CA PRO A 363 -46.50 -6.78 -22.60
C PRO A 363 -46.23 -5.51 -23.45
N TYR A 364 -44.98 -5.06 -23.57
CA TYR A 364 -44.69 -3.76 -24.18
C TYR A 364 -44.59 -3.81 -25.70
N ASN A 365 -44.03 -4.88 -26.27
CA ASN A 365 -43.90 -5.11 -27.71
C ASN A 365 -43.44 -3.87 -28.50
N LEU A 366 -42.44 -3.15 -27.97
CA LEU A 366 -41.92 -1.93 -28.56
C LEU A 366 -41.03 -2.25 -29.76
N SER A 367 -41.16 -1.44 -30.83
CA SER A 367 -40.25 -1.49 -31.99
C SER A 367 -38.82 -1.07 -31.60
N SER A 368 -37.82 -1.38 -32.43
CA SER A 368 -36.42 -1.00 -32.15
C SER A 368 -36.24 0.52 -32.09
N GLN A 369 -36.96 1.29 -32.91
CA GLN A 369 -37.04 2.76 -32.78
C GLN A 369 -37.58 3.17 -31.40
N SER A 370 -38.66 2.54 -30.92
CA SER A 370 -39.28 2.87 -29.64
C SER A 370 -38.37 2.50 -28.46
N VAL A 371 -37.68 1.35 -28.53
CA VAL A 371 -36.65 0.95 -27.57
C VAL A 371 -35.50 1.96 -27.57
N GLY A 372 -35.00 2.35 -28.75
CA GLY A 372 -33.98 3.39 -28.90
C GLY A 372 -34.38 4.71 -28.24
N LEU A 373 -35.63 5.17 -28.43
CA LEU A 373 -36.17 6.40 -27.86
C LEU A 373 -36.22 6.42 -26.32
N THR A 374 -36.27 5.26 -25.66
CA THR A 374 -36.21 5.20 -24.18
C THR A 374 -34.92 5.82 -23.62
N ASN A 375 -33.82 5.79 -24.41
CA ASN A 375 -32.54 6.37 -24.02
C ASN A 375 -32.57 7.91 -23.96
N PHE A 376 -33.59 8.56 -24.53
CA PHE A 376 -33.77 10.01 -24.39
C PHE A 376 -33.99 10.44 -22.93
N ALA A 377 -34.62 9.59 -22.11
CA ALA A 377 -34.73 9.83 -20.67
C ALA A 377 -33.35 9.88 -19.99
N MET A 378 -32.42 9.01 -20.39
CA MET A 378 -31.04 9.07 -19.91
C MET A 378 -30.34 10.34 -20.36
N VAL A 379 -30.55 10.80 -21.61
CA VAL A 379 -30.00 12.08 -22.11
C VAL A 379 -30.47 13.25 -21.24
N VAL A 380 -31.78 13.34 -20.98
CA VAL A 380 -32.36 14.37 -20.11
C VAL A 380 -31.74 14.30 -18.70
N GLY A 381 -31.64 13.09 -18.14
CA GLY A 381 -30.98 12.88 -16.86
C GLY A 381 -29.52 13.32 -16.85
N GLY A 382 -28.76 12.99 -17.89
CA GLY A 382 -27.38 13.40 -18.05
C GLY A 382 -27.20 14.92 -18.13
N LEU A 383 -28.11 15.64 -18.81
CA LEU A 383 -28.13 17.10 -18.86
C LEU A 383 -28.42 17.74 -17.50
N ILE A 384 -29.35 17.14 -16.72
CA ILE A 384 -29.60 17.56 -15.33
C ILE A 384 -28.37 17.31 -14.46
N GLY A 385 -27.77 16.13 -14.58
CA GLY A 385 -26.54 15.76 -13.88
C GLY A 385 -25.39 16.72 -14.20
N LEU A 386 -25.22 17.12 -15.45
CA LEU A 386 -24.27 18.16 -15.87
C LEU A 386 -24.53 19.49 -15.19
N ALA A 387 -25.76 19.99 -15.30
CA ALA A 387 -26.12 21.31 -14.81
C ALA A 387 -25.96 21.42 -13.28
N THR A 388 -26.05 20.29 -12.58
CA THR A 388 -26.02 20.24 -11.12
C THR A 388 -24.67 19.81 -10.55
N ALA A 389 -24.03 18.76 -11.07
CA ALA A 389 -22.92 18.07 -10.39
C ALA A 389 -21.65 18.91 -10.28
N GLY A 390 -21.24 19.56 -11.37
CA GLY A 390 -20.07 20.44 -11.39
C GLY A 390 -20.25 21.62 -10.45
N PRO A 391 -21.26 22.49 -10.67
CA PRO A 391 -21.50 23.65 -9.82
C PRO A 391 -21.72 23.29 -8.34
N PHE A 392 -22.43 22.20 -8.05
CA PHE A 392 -22.65 21.75 -6.69
C PHE A 392 -21.37 21.28 -6.01
N SER A 393 -20.55 20.45 -6.68
CA SER A 393 -19.25 20.00 -6.17
C SER A 393 -18.31 21.16 -5.86
N ASP A 394 -18.22 22.13 -6.78
CA ASP A 394 -17.36 23.29 -6.59
C ASP A 394 -17.88 24.20 -5.47
N TRP A 395 -19.20 24.39 -5.35
CA TRP A 395 -19.81 25.14 -4.26
C TRP A 395 -19.56 24.49 -2.89
N VAL A 396 -19.78 23.17 -2.75
CA VAL A 396 -19.52 22.42 -1.51
C VAL A 396 -18.06 22.60 -1.10
N SER A 397 -17.15 22.47 -2.07
CA SER A 397 -15.73 22.56 -1.78
C SER A 397 -15.26 23.99 -1.49
N ALA A 398 -15.80 25.01 -2.16
CA ALA A 398 -15.48 26.41 -1.91
C ALA A 398 -15.96 26.82 -0.50
N ARG A 399 -17.16 26.39 -0.10
CA ARG A 399 -17.69 26.63 1.24
C ARG A 399 -16.83 25.96 2.33
N ALA A 400 -16.34 24.75 2.08
CA ALA A 400 -15.41 24.08 2.99
C ALA A 400 -14.04 24.79 3.06
N THR A 401 -13.54 25.29 1.92
CA THR A 401 -12.26 26.02 1.84
C THR A 401 -12.32 27.35 2.61
N ALA A 402 -13.43 28.08 2.47
CA ALA A 402 -13.66 29.33 3.21
C ALA A 402 -13.67 29.10 4.74
N ARG A 403 -14.12 27.92 5.19
CA ARG A 403 -14.11 27.51 6.60
C ARG A 403 -12.75 26.97 7.06
N ASN A 404 -11.83 26.66 6.15
CA ASN A 404 -10.52 26.07 6.41
C ASN A 404 -9.38 27.08 6.17
N SER A 405 -9.59 28.35 6.54
CA SER A 405 -8.58 29.41 6.45
C SER A 405 -7.93 29.57 5.06
N GLY A 406 -8.66 29.28 3.98
CA GLY A 406 -8.14 29.40 2.60
C GLY A 406 -7.30 28.22 2.10
N ILE A 407 -7.18 27.14 2.88
CA ILE A 407 -6.48 25.91 2.48
C ILE A 407 -7.46 24.99 1.75
N ARG A 408 -7.22 24.76 0.45
CA ARG A 408 -8.04 23.93 -0.43
C ARG A 408 -7.51 22.50 -0.42
N GLU A 409 -8.37 21.55 -0.04
CA GLU A 409 -8.04 20.13 -0.04
C GLU A 409 -8.95 19.34 -0.98
N PRO A 410 -8.42 18.34 -1.73
CA PRO A 410 -9.23 17.55 -2.66
C PRO A 410 -10.41 16.84 -1.98
N GLU A 411 -10.27 16.38 -0.74
CA GLU A 411 -11.30 15.62 -0.01
C GLU A 411 -12.59 16.40 0.21
N MET A 412 -12.50 17.74 0.27
CA MET A 412 -13.63 18.63 0.56
C MET A 412 -14.80 18.52 -0.43
N ARG A 413 -14.59 17.91 -1.61
CA ARG A 413 -15.67 17.68 -2.58
C ARG A 413 -16.45 16.40 -2.38
N LEU A 414 -15.91 15.42 -1.67
CA LEU A 414 -16.52 14.08 -1.55
C LEU A 414 -17.95 14.09 -0.97
N PRO A 415 -18.33 15.01 -0.05
CA PRO A 415 -19.72 15.12 0.39
C PRO A 415 -20.72 15.42 -0.73
N ALA A 416 -20.27 15.98 -1.87
CA ALA A 416 -21.12 16.24 -3.01
C ALA A 416 -21.64 14.95 -3.70
N LEU A 417 -21.08 13.77 -3.38
CA LEU A 417 -21.55 12.47 -3.89
C LEU A 417 -22.91 12.06 -3.34
N ILE A 418 -23.25 12.47 -2.10
CA ILE A 418 -24.44 12.00 -1.36
C ILE A 418 -25.75 12.08 -2.16
N PRO A 419 -26.15 13.24 -2.72
CA PRO A 419 -27.42 13.32 -3.46
C PRO A 419 -27.45 12.40 -4.69
N TYR A 420 -26.32 12.23 -5.38
CA TYR A 420 -26.23 11.39 -6.57
C TYR A 420 -26.28 9.90 -6.23
N VAL A 421 -25.79 9.48 -5.05
CA VAL A 421 -25.93 8.10 -4.57
C VAL A 421 -27.40 7.77 -4.28
N LEU A 422 -28.14 8.70 -3.68
CA LEU A 422 -29.58 8.51 -3.41
C LEU A 422 -30.39 8.42 -4.70
N ILE A 423 -30.09 9.29 -5.67
CA ILE A 423 -30.73 9.26 -7.01
C ILE A 423 -30.38 7.96 -7.75
N MET A 424 -29.12 7.51 -7.64
CA MET A 424 -28.69 6.22 -8.20
C MET A 424 -29.48 5.05 -7.63
N ALA A 425 -29.60 4.97 -6.30
CA ALA A 425 -30.35 3.91 -5.63
C ALA A 425 -31.83 3.90 -6.06
N LEU A 426 -32.46 5.08 -6.07
CA LEU A 426 -33.84 5.23 -6.54
C LEU A 426 -34.01 4.74 -7.99
N GLY A 427 -33.11 5.14 -8.90
CA GLY A 427 -33.17 4.75 -10.30
C GLY A 427 -33.03 3.24 -10.51
N GLN A 428 -32.10 2.60 -9.79
CA GLN A 428 -31.87 1.16 -9.87
C GLN A 428 -33.04 0.34 -9.28
N ILE A 429 -33.62 0.80 -8.16
CA ILE A 429 -34.81 0.16 -7.56
C ILE A 429 -36.00 0.23 -8.51
N ILE A 430 -36.32 1.44 -9.01
CA ILE A 430 -37.46 1.62 -9.93
C ILE A 430 -37.29 0.74 -11.17
N THR A 431 -36.07 0.68 -11.73
CA THR A 431 -35.86 -0.07 -12.95
C THR A 431 -35.85 -1.58 -12.74
N GLY A 432 -35.13 -2.08 -11.72
CA GLY A 432 -35.05 -3.51 -11.45
C GLY A 432 -36.39 -4.12 -11.03
N VAL A 433 -37.12 -3.46 -10.14
CA VAL A 433 -38.48 -3.87 -9.72
C VAL A 433 -39.46 -3.70 -10.88
N GLY A 434 -39.37 -2.59 -11.60
CA GLY A 434 -40.24 -2.30 -12.74
C GLY A 434 -40.11 -3.30 -13.88
N TYR A 435 -38.88 -3.74 -14.19
CA TYR A 435 -38.62 -4.78 -15.18
C TYR A 435 -39.20 -6.14 -14.74
N GLN A 436 -38.95 -6.55 -13.50
CA GLN A 436 -39.39 -7.86 -13.00
C GLN A 436 -40.92 -7.98 -12.95
N TYR A 437 -41.59 -6.94 -12.44
CA TYR A 437 -43.04 -6.93 -12.26
C TYR A 437 -43.79 -6.25 -13.42
N LYS A 438 -43.09 -5.94 -14.51
CA LYS A 438 -43.68 -5.41 -15.75
C LYS A 438 -44.53 -4.14 -15.51
N TRP A 439 -44.01 -3.18 -14.75
CA TRP A 439 -44.69 -1.90 -14.47
C TRP A 439 -44.96 -1.10 -15.75
N PRO A 440 -45.89 -0.13 -15.75
CA PRO A 440 -46.06 0.76 -16.89
C PRO A 440 -44.73 1.38 -17.32
N TRP A 441 -44.38 1.24 -18.61
CA TRP A 441 -43.10 1.71 -19.15
C TRP A 441 -42.78 3.19 -18.83
N PRO A 442 -43.75 4.13 -18.70
CA PRO A 442 -43.42 5.52 -18.37
C PRO A 442 -42.74 5.65 -17.01
N VAL A 443 -43.10 4.84 -16.02
CA VAL A 443 -42.47 4.89 -14.69
C VAL A 443 -41.00 4.45 -14.78
N ILE A 444 -40.76 3.37 -15.50
CA ILE A 444 -39.42 2.77 -15.67
C ILE A 444 -38.51 3.73 -16.45
N VAL A 445 -39.01 4.25 -17.57
CA VAL A 445 -38.22 5.11 -18.46
C VAL A 445 -38.12 6.53 -17.90
N VAL A 446 -39.24 7.20 -17.60
CA VAL A 446 -39.20 8.62 -17.20
C VAL A 446 -38.54 8.80 -15.84
N LEU A 447 -38.75 7.91 -14.86
CA LEU A 447 -38.11 8.04 -13.54
C LEU A 447 -36.82 7.22 -13.46
N GLY A 448 -36.86 5.93 -13.77
CA GLY A 448 -35.71 5.03 -13.61
C GLY A 448 -34.53 5.39 -14.50
N TYR A 449 -34.75 5.54 -15.81
CA TYR A 449 -33.66 5.89 -16.75
C TYR A 449 -33.16 7.31 -16.54
N THR A 450 -34.04 8.28 -16.25
CA THR A 450 -33.61 9.66 -15.95
C THR A 450 -32.70 9.70 -14.71
N CYS A 451 -33.07 9.00 -13.63
CA CYS A 451 -32.22 8.90 -12.44
C CYS A 451 -30.86 8.25 -12.76
N SER A 452 -30.86 7.21 -13.60
CA SER A 452 -29.64 6.54 -14.06
C SER A 452 -28.75 7.44 -14.93
N GLY A 453 -29.35 8.35 -15.72
CA GLY A 453 -28.64 9.39 -16.45
C GLY A 453 -28.02 10.45 -15.53
N ILE A 454 -28.77 10.92 -14.52
CA ILE A 454 -28.28 11.91 -13.54
C ILE A 454 -27.04 11.39 -12.79
N GLN A 455 -27.10 10.16 -12.27
CA GLN A 455 -25.99 9.61 -11.50
C GLN A 455 -24.75 9.35 -12.37
N MET A 456 -24.95 8.98 -13.64
CA MET A 456 -23.85 8.66 -14.56
C MET A 456 -23.03 9.91 -14.93
N ALA A 457 -23.65 11.09 -14.97
CA ALA A 457 -22.92 12.35 -15.07
C ALA A 457 -22.32 12.79 -13.72
N GLY A 458 -23.03 12.57 -12.61
CA GLY A 458 -22.65 13.06 -11.28
C GLY A 458 -21.50 12.32 -10.61
N LEU A 459 -21.66 11.01 -10.36
CA LEU A 459 -20.70 10.23 -9.56
C LEU A 459 -19.31 10.14 -10.23
N PRO A 460 -19.19 9.83 -11.54
CA PRO A 460 -17.90 9.78 -12.22
C PRO A 460 -17.22 11.14 -12.29
N SER A 461 -17.97 12.22 -12.53
CA SER A 461 -17.41 13.58 -12.60
C SER A 461 -16.78 13.98 -11.26
N ILE A 462 -17.49 13.82 -10.15
CA ILE A 462 -17.02 14.23 -8.82
C ILE A 462 -15.82 13.37 -8.37
N SER A 463 -15.91 12.05 -8.51
CA SER A 463 -14.85 11.11 -8.08
C SER A 463 -13.60 11.20 -8.96
N SER A 464 -13.72 11.25 -10.29
CA SER A 464 -12.56 11.42 -11.18
C SER A 464 -11.85 12.74 -10.95
N THR A 465 -12.59 13.83 -10.73
CA THR A 465 -12.00 15.12 -10.39
C THR A 465 -11.26 15.06 -9.04
N TYR A 466 -11.79 14.34 -8.04
CA TYR A 466 -11.06 14.06 -6.78
C TYR A 466 -9.71 13.34 -7.03
N GLY A 467 -9.70 12.32 -7.88
CA GLY A 467 -8.48 11.61 -8.26
C GLY A 467 -7.47 12.50 -8.98
N VAL A 468 -7.92 13.30 -9.95
CA VAL A 468 -7.08 14.26 -10.69
C VAL A 468 -6.48 15.30 -9.75
N ASP A 469 -7.28 15.87 -8.86
CA ASP A 469 -6.78 16.87 -7.92
C ASP A 469 -5.81 16.29 -6.89
N SER A 470 -5.95 15.00 -6.58
CA SER A 470 -5.02 14.26 -5.72
C SER A 470 -3.69 13.93 -6.41
N TYR A 471 -3.69 13.68 -7.73
CA TYR A 471 -2.52 13.21 -8.49
C TYR A 471 -2.28 13.95 -9.81
N LYS A 472 -2.26 15.29 -9.78
CA LYS A 472 -2.20 16.16 -10.97
C LYS A 472 -1.16 15.77 -12.04
N PRO A 473 0.11 15.46 -11.70
CA PRO A 473 1.13 15.13 -12.71
C PRO A 473 0.88 13.80 -13.44
N ALA A 474 -0.01 12.97 -12.91
CA ALA A 474 -0.29 11.64 -13.40
C ALA A 474 -1.74 11.49 -13.89
N ALA A 475 -2.43 12.60 -14.22
CA ALA A 475 -3.84 12.59 -14.64
C ALA A 475 -4.09 11.65 -15.83
N GLY A 476 -3.23 11.63 -16.86
CA GLY A 476 -3.38 10.70 -17.98
C GLY A 476 -3.27 9.24 -17.55
N SER A 477 -2.25 8.89 -16.76
CA SER A 477 -2.07 7.53 -16.23
C SER A 477 -3.16 7.12 -15.24
N LEU A 478 -3.76 8.06 -14.51
CA LEU A 478 -4.93 7.84 -13.66
C LEU A 478 -6.13 7.41 -14.50
N PHE A 479 -6.41 8.11 -15.61
CA PHE A 479 -7.51 7.73 -16.49
C PHE A 479 -7.28 6.38 -17.18
N VAL A 480 -6.04 5.97 -17.46
CA VAL A 480 -5.75 4.59 -17.89
C VAL A 480 -6.18 3.56 -16.83
N ALA A 481 -5.87 3.82 -15.56
CA ALA A 481 -6.29 2.93 -14.48
C ALA A 481 -7.82 2.88 -14.32
N ILE A 482 -8.51 4.01 -14.50
CA ILE A 482 -9.97 4.09 -14.49
C ILE A 482 -10.56 3.31 -15.66
N THR A 483 -10.08 3.52 -16.88
CA THR A 483 -10.66 2.90 -18.08
C THR A 483 -10.41 1.41 -18.14
N VAL A 484 -9.21 0.92 -17.78
CA VAL A 484 -8.94 -0.52 -17.72
C VAL A 484 -9.87 -1.21 -16.72
N ASN A 485 -10.04 -0.64 -15.53
CA ASN A 485 -10.95 -1.19 -14.52
C ASN A 485 -12.41 -1.20 -15.02
N LYS A 486 -12.91 -0.06 -15.51
CA LYS A 486 -14.27 0.08 -16.03
C LYS A 486 -14.58 -0.93 -17.11
N ASN A 487 -13.69 -1.04 -18.08
CA ASN A 487 -13.93 -1.82 -19.28
C ASN A 487 -13.78 -3.33 -19.02
N LEU A 488 -12.91 -3.73 -18.08
CA LEU A 488 -12.82 -5.12 -17.62
C LEU A 488 -14.12 -5.57 -16.95
N TRP A 489 -14.67 -4.72 -16.06
CA TRP A 489 -15.98 -4.99 -15.43
C TRP A 489 -17.12 -4.96 -16.43
N GLY A 490 -17.11 -4.00 -17.36
CA GLY A 490 -18.12 -3.93 -18.42
C GLY A 490 -18.15 -5.18 -19.29
N TYR A 491 -16.98 -5.75 -19.62
CA TYR A 491 -16.90 -7.04 -20.31
C TYR A 491 -17.51 -8.18 -19.48
N GLY A 492 -17.18 -8.26 -18.19
CA GLY A 492 -17.75 -9.25 -17.28
C GLY A 492 -19.28 -9.18 -17.24
N MET A 493 -19.84 -7.98 -17.06
CA MET A 493 -21.28 -7.79 -17.09
C MET A 493 -21.88 -8.20 -18.41
N GLY A 494 -21.32 -7.78 -19.55
CA GLY A 494 -21.85 -8.17 -20.86
C GLY A 494 -21.76 -9.67 -21.16
N LYS A 495 -20.81 -10.38 -20.55
CA LYS A 495 -20.69 -11.83 -20.69
C LYS A 495 -21.75 -12.60 -19.90
N PHE A 496 -22.06 -12.18 -18.69
CA PHE A 496 -22.89 -12.97 -17.77
C PHE A 496 -24.31 -12.43 -17.58
N ILE A 497 -24.62 -11.20 -18.01
CA ILE A 497 -25.89 -10.55 -17.69
C ILE A 497 -27.10 -11.32 -18.21
N THR A 498 -27.06 -11.86 -19.43
CA THR A 498 -28.21 -12.55 -20.03
C THR A 498 -28.53 -13.84 -19.27
N GLU A 499 -27.52 -14.68 -19.03
CA GLU A 499 -27.68 -15.91 -18.24
C GLU A 499 -28.13 -15.59 -16.81
N TRP A 500 -27.63 -14.50 -16.22
CA TRP A 500 -27.99 -14.09 -14.87
C TRP A 500 -29.43 -13.59 -14.77
N THR A 501 -29.90 -12.78 -15.72
CA THR A 501 -31.30 -12.31 -15.75
C THR A 501 -32.28 -13.44 -16.05
N GLU A 502 -31.89 -14.42 -16.88
CA GLU A 502 -32.71 -15.60 -17.16
C GLU A 502 -32.83 -16.52 -15.93
N ALA A 503 -31.73 -16.73 -15.19
CA ALA A 503 -31.72 -17.63 -14.04
C ALA A 503 -32.39 -17.04 -12.79
N ASN A 504 -32.17 -15.75 -12.50
CA ASN A 504 -32.55 -15.14 -11.21
C ASN A 504 -33.50 -13.94 -11.35
N GLY A 505 -33.88 -13.56 -12.57
CA GLY A 505 -34.66 -12.35 -12.84
C GLY A 505 -33.83 -11.07 -12.80
N PHE A 506 -34.50 -9.93 -12.97
CA PHE A 506 -33.86 -8.61 -13.05
C PHE A 506 -33.54 -8.02 -11.68
N ILE A 507 -34.33 -8.30 -10.64
CA ILE A 507 -34.13 -7.69 -9.31
C ILE A 507 -32.72 -7.96 -8.76
N PRO A 508 -32.22 -9.21 -8.70
CA PRO A 508 -30.89 -9.46 -8.15
C PRO A 508 -29.78 -8.73 -8.90
N VAL A 509 -29.85 -8.68 -10.23
CA VAL A 509 -28.85 -7.99 -11.07
C VAL A 509 -28.77 -6.49 -10.75
N PHE A 510 -29.92 -5.82 -10.72
CA PHE A 510 -29.99 -4.38 -10.43
C PHE A 510 -29.65 -4.08 -8.96
N MET A 511 -30.10 -4.91 -8.02
CA MET A 511 -29.86 -4.69 -6.58
C MET A 511 -28.41 -4.92 -6.19
N VAL A 512 -27.75 -5.94 -6.75
CA VAL A 512 -26.31 -6.17 -6.55
C VAL A 512 -25.51 -5.02 -7.14
N ASN A 513 -25.84 -4.56 -8.35
CA ASN A 513 -25.14 -3.44 -8.95
C ASN A 513 -25.35 -2.13 -8.17
N MET A 514 -26.56 -1.88 -7.65
CA MET A 514 -26.84 -0.76 -6.75
C MET A 514 -26.02 -0.86 -5.46
N ALA A 515 -26.01 -2.03 -4.81
CA ALA A 515 -25.30 -2.26 -3.56
C ALA A 515 -23.80 -2.02 -3.73
N LEU A 516 -23.20 -2.56 -4.79
CA LEU A 516 -21.78 -2.37 -5.09
C LEU A 516 -21.46 -0.90 -5.39
N THR A 517 -22.28 -0.21 -6.20
CA THR A 517 -22.12 1.24 -6.45
C THR A 517 -22.18 2.04 -5.15
N THR A 518 -23.10 1.67 -4.24
CA THR A 518 -23.26 2.31 -2.94
C THR A 518 -22.05 2.07 -2.04
N VAL A 519 -21.59 0.81 -1.94
CA VAL A 519 -20.41 0.43 -1.15
C VAL A 519 -19.18 1.20 -1.60
N TRP A 520 -18.93 1.27 -2.91
CA TRP A 520 -17.80 2.05 -3.44
C TRP A 520 -17.93 3.53 -3.13
N CYS A 521 -19.12 4.11 -3.22
CA CYS A 521 -19.34 5.51 -2.84
C CYS A 521 -19.20 5.75 -1.33
N LEU A 522 -19.56 4.78 -0.47
CA LEU A 522 -19.40 4.87 0.98
C LEU A 522 -17.92 4.93 1.41
N PHE A 523 -17.01 4.32 0.65
CA PHE A 523 -15.57 4.55 0.85
C PHE A 523 -15.19 6.03 0.67
N GLY A 524 -15.99 6.84 -0.02
CA GLY A 524 -15.84 8.30 -0.06
C GLY A 524 -15.85 8.94 1.34
N VAL A 525 -16.55 8.35 2.31
CA VAL A 525 -16.50 8.78 3.73
C VAL A 525 -15.12 8.50 4.33
N VAL A 526 -14.55 7.32 4.04
CA VAL A 526 -13.19 6.97 4.48
C VAL A 526 -12.17 7.93 3.86
N PHE A 527 -12.26 8.21 2.57
CA PHE A 527 -11.38 9.15 1.90
C PHE A 527 -11.61 10.61 2.31
N TYR A 528 -12.81 10.97 2.78
CA TYR A 528 -13.06 12.31 3.34
C TYR A 528 -12.24 12.54 4.62
N PHE A 529 -12.22 11.56 5.54
CA PHE A 529 -11.48 11.68 6.79
C PHE A 529 -9.99 11.33 6.67
N TYR A 530 -9.65 10.32 5.88
CA TYR A 530 -8.29 9.75 5.79
C TYR A 530 -7.59 10.00 4.45
N GLY A 531 -8.22 10.71 3.49
CA GLY A 531 -7.66 10.96 2.17
C GLY A 531 -6.29 11.63 2.21
N LYS A 532 -6.09 12.58 3.14
CA LYS A 532 -4.77 13.21 3.38
C LYS A 532 -3.69 12.18 3.75
N THR A 533 -4.05 11.21 4.59
CA THR A 533 -3.14 10.13 5.02
C THR A 533 -2.77 9.25 3.84
N PHE A 534 -3.73 8.90 2.99
CA PHE A 534 -3.46 8.15 1.76
C PHE A 534 -2.60 8.92 0.76
N ARG A 535 -2.83 10.24 0.58
CA ARG A 535 -1.96 11.09 -0.26
C ARG A 535 -0.53 11.21 0.29
N ARG A 536 -0.37 11.26 1.62
CA ARG A 536 0.94 11.19 2.29
C ARG A 536 1.64 9.85 2.05
N TRP A 537 0.90 8.73 2.07
CA TRP A 537 1.46 7.41 1.75
C TRP A 537 1.96 7.34 0.31
N SER A 538 1.17 7.86 -0.64
CA SER A 538 1.54 7.93 -2.05
C SER A 538 2.76 8.83 -2.32
N ARG A 539 2.95 9.92 -1.54
CA ARG A 539 4.19 10.73 -1.57
C ARG A 539 5.41 9.89 -1.18
N ASN A 540 5.31 9.15 -0.08
CA ASN A 540 6.43 8.37 0.45
C ASN A 540 6.79 7.16 -0.43
N LYS A 541 5.86 6.66 -1.26
CA LYS A 541 6.11 5.64 -2.31
C LYS A 541 6.72 6.19 -3.61
N ASN A 542 6.75 7.51 -3.79
CA ASN A 542 7.36 8.18 -4.94
C ASN A 542 8.74 8.74 -4.58
N GLY A 543 9.67 7.86 -4.21
CA GLY A 543 11.10 8.11 -4.38
C GLY A 543 11.45 8.28 -5.86
N VAL A 544 10.93 9.35 -6.48
CA VAL A 544 11.39 9.83 -7.76
C VAL A 544 12.52 10.78 -7.42
N GLU A 545 13.74 10.24 -7.46
CA GLU A 545 14.88 11.05 -7.88
C GLU A 545 14.45 11.86 -9.09
N THR A 546 14.49 13.17 -8.91
CA THR A 546 14.55 14.15 -10.00
C THR A 546 15.54 13.68 -11.07
N CYS A 547 15.08 13.70 -12.32
CA CYS A 547 15.81 13.70 -13.60
C CYS A 547 17.32 13.35 -13.59
N PRO A 548 17.79 12.43 -14.47
CA PRO A 548 19.22 12.14 -14.60
C PRO A 548 19.98 13.40 -15.05
N ARG A 549 20.84 13.94 -14.17
CA ARG A 549 21.89 14.88 -14.58
C ARG A 549 22.77 14.17 -15.61
N ARG A 550 22.61 14.54 -16.89
CA ARG A 550 23.60 14.25 -17.93
C ARG A 550 24.90 14.97 -17.58
N HIS A 551 25.99 14.21 -17.68
CA HIS A 551 27.40 14.61 -17.80
C HIS A 551 27.72 16.12 -17.83
N LEU A 552 28.46 16.57 -16.82
CA LEU A 552 29.47 17.62 -16.98
C LEU A 552 30.68 17.27 -16.10
N VAL A 553 31.66 16.67 -16.80
CA VAL A 553 33.10 16.89 -16.74
C VAL A 553 33.70 17.40 -15.42
N ASP A 554 34.59 16.57 -14.88
CA ASP A 554 35.82 16.85 -14.13
C ASP A 554 36.20 18.33 -13.95
N TRP A 555 36.25 18.77 -12.69
CA TRP A 555 37.13 19.86 -12.24
C TRP A 555 37.74 19.51 -10.88
N ARG A 556 38.67 18.55 -10.88
CA ARG A 556 39.79 18.58 -9.91
C ARG A 556 40.86 19.55 -10.43
N GLY A 557 40.92 20.74 -9.84
CA GLY A 557 42.10 21.59 -9.94
C GLY A 557 41.77 23.08 -10.04
N ILE A 558 42.53 23.88 -9.30
CA ILE A 558 42.50 25.35 -9.27
C ILE A 558 41.43 25.94 -8.34
N CYS A 559 41.72 25.87 -7.04
CA CYS A 559 41.79 27.04 -6.15
C CYS A 559 42.31 26.62 -4.77
N ARG A 560 43.61 26.30 -4.71
CA ARG A 560 44.38 26.52 -3.48
C ARG A 560 44.68 28.01 -3.38
N ALA A 561 44.78 28.47 -2.15
CA ALA A 561 45.31 29.77 -1.71
C ALA A 561 44.32 30.94 -1.70
N ARG A 562 43.65 31.14 -0.55
CA ARG A 562 43.98 32.26 0.36
C ARG A 562 43.16 32.19 1.65
N ALA A 563 43.76 32.79 2.69
CA ALA A 563 43.22 33.14 4.01
C ALA A 563 43.31 32.06 5.10
N ARG A 564 44.55 31.88 5.59
CA ARG A 564 44.82 31.77 7.03
C ARG A 564 44.74 33.18 7.63
N GLU A 565 43.98 33.36 8.69
CA GLU A 565 44.32 34.22 9.84
C GLU A 565 43.34 33.92 10.99
N ALA A 566 43.90 33.48 12.12
CA ALA A 566 43.31 33.55 13.46
C ALA A 566 43.95 34.79 14.17
N PRO A 567 43.64 35.20 15.43
CA PRO A 567 42.85 34.51 16.46
C PRO A 567 42.00 35.42 17.41
N THR A 568 41.38 34.78 18.41
CA THR A 568 41.10 35.22 19.82
C THR A 568 39.67 35.58 20.31
N LYS A 569 39.21 34.72 21.22
CA LYS A 569 38.69 34.92 22.61
C LYS A 569 37.26 35.44 22.90
N SER A 570 36.77 34.88 24.03
CA SER A 570 35.55 35.14 24.84
C SER A 570 34.28 34.49 24.28
N GLY A 571 33.49 33.69 25.00
CA GLY A 571 33.31 33.56 26.45
C GLY A 571 31.96 34.17 26.82
N ALA A 572 30.86 33.41 26.67
CA ALA A 572 29.57 33.63 27.33
C ALA A 572 28.59 32.49 26.99
N GLU A 573 28.09 31.81 28.02
CA GLU A 573 26.87 30.99 27.98
C GLU A 573 25.63 31.85 27.70
N PRO A 574 24.60 31.33 27.03
CA PRO A 574 23.24 31.86 27.14
C PRO A 574 22.35 30.95 28.01
N PRO A 575 21.31 31.52 28.66
CA PRO A 575 20.67 30.92 29.82
C PRO A 575 19.62 29.86 29.49
N VAL A 576 19.55 28.87 30.37
CA VAL A 576 18.48 27.88 30.50
C VAL A 576 17.15 28.58 30.78
N LYS A 577 16.19 28.47 29.85
CA LYS A 577 14.79 28.82 30.12
C LYS A 577 14.12 27.68 30.90
N THR A 578 13.81 27.98 32.15
CA THR A 578 12.97 27.23 33.07
C THR A 578 11.62 26.93 32.41
N THR A 579 11.34 25.65 32.18
CA THR A 579 10.01 25.19 31.73
C THR A 579 9.24 24.69 32.94
N ARG A 580 8.00 25.18 33.08
CA ARG A 580 7.07 24.89 34.18
C ARG A 580 6.91 23.39 34.44
N ILE A 581 7.03 23.05 35.72
CA ILE A 581 6.74 21.76 36.33
C ILE A 581 5.23 21.47 36.22
N LEU A 582 4.89 20.26 35.76
CA LEU A 582 3.55 19.69 35.81
C LEU A 582 3.27 19.14 37.21
N GLU A 583 2.08 19.44 37.75
CA GLU A 583 1.51 18.87 38.96
C GLU A 583 1.29 17.34 38.84
N PRO A 584 1.34 16.58 39.96
CA PRO A 584 1.18 15.13 39.96
C PRO A 584 -0.30 14.73 39.88
N GLN A 585 -0.68 13.97 38.84
CA GLN A 585 -2.00 13.32 38.76
C GLN A 585 -1.91 11.82 39.11
N ARG A 586 -2.64 11.46 40.18
CA ARG A 586 -3.14 10.14 40.64
C ARG A 586 -2.55 8.89 39.99
N HIS A 587 -1.68 8.21 40.74
CA HIS A 587 -1.27 6.83 40.52
C HIS A 587 -2.42 5.84 40.80
N LEU A 588 -2.66 4.92 39.86
CA LEU A 588 -3.21 3.60 40.18
C LEU A 588 -2.03 2.76 40.70
N ASN A 589 -1.97 2.59 42.02
CA ASN A 589 -0.97 1.74 42.68
C ASN A 589 -1.29 0.27 42.40
N PHE A 590 -0.31 -0.45 41.83
CA PHE A 590 -0.26 -1.90 41.83
C PHE A 590 0.49 -2.34 43.07
N ASP A 591 -0.19 -2.41 44.21
CA ASP A 591 0.31 -3.11 45.39
C ASP A 591 -0.86 -3.82 46.10
N HIS A 592 -0.68 -5.13 46.30
CA HIS A 592 -1.47 -6.11 47.09
C HIS A 592 -2.61 -6.93 46.44
N PRO A 593 -2.67 -8.26 46.72
CA PRO A 593 -3.79 -9.15 46.36
C PRO A 593 -4.95 -9.06 47.40
N PRO A 594 -6.19 -9.40 47.03
CA PRO A 594 -7.34 -9.24 47.93
C PRO A 594 -7.46 -10.40 48.93
N SER A 595 -7.58 -10.07 50.21
CA SER A 595 -8.05 -10.98 51.26
C SER A 595 -9.44 -10.53 51.77
N THR A 596 -10.28 -11.51 52.07
CA THR A 596 -11.69 -11.43 52.50
C THR A 596 -11.87 -10.76 53.88
N PRO A 597 -13.09 -10.27 54.23
CA PRO A 597 -13.28 -9.35 55.35
C PRO A 597 -13.65 -10.08 56.66
N THR A 598 -13.05 -9.64 57.78
CA THR A 598 -13.63 -9.85 59.11
C THR A 598 -13.39 -8.62 60.00
N ASN A 599 -14.46 -8.19 60.66
CA ASN A 599 -14.58 -7.11 61.65
C ASN A 599 -13.51 -7.14 62.74
N SER A 600 -13.02 -5.96 63.17
CA SER A 600 -13.31 -5.35 64.50
C SER A 600 -12.27 -4.30 64.96
N LEU A 601 -12.81 -3.17 65.45
CA LEU A 601 -12.35 -2.32 66.57
C LEU A 601 -10.92 -1.72 66.60
N CYS A 602 -10.87 -0.39 66.52
CA CYS A 602 -9.79 0.49 67.04
C CYS A 602 -9.80 0.54 68.59
N PRO A 603 -8.66 0.81 69.28
CA PRO A 603 -8.24 2.20 69.50
C PRO A 603 -6.71 2.48 69.56
N ALA A 604 -6.41 3.79 69.54
CA ALA A 604 -5.13 4.46 69.36
C ALA A 604 -4.09 4.38 70.51
N ARG A 605 -2.80 4.58 70.18
CA ARG A 605 -1.80 5.48 70.86
C ARG A 605 -0.42 5.42 70.18
N GLY A 606 0.22 6.58 69.97
CA GLY A 606 1.53 6.76 69.30
C GLY A 606 2.76 6.53 70.20
N PRO A 607 3.88 7.24 69.96
CA PRO A 607 4.77 7.17 68.81
C PRO A 607 6.09 6.44 69.18
N LYS A 608 6.64 5.61 68.28
CA LYS A 608 8.01 5.08 68.44
C LYS A 608 8.82 5.28 67.16
N LYS A 609 10.00 5.89 67.36
CA LYS A 609 11.13 6.00 66.44
C LYS A 609 11.28 4.71 65.62
N MET A 610 11.28 4.83 64.29
CA MET A 610 11.65 3.72 63.41
C MET A 610 13.06 3.97 62.85
N SER A 611 13.92 3.01 63.15
CA SER A 611 15.26 2.82 62.63
C SER A 611 15.24 2.52 61.13
N SER A 612 16.29 2.97 60.45
CA SER A 612 16.63 2.63 59.07
C SER A 612 16.86 1.13 58.86
N SER A 613 15.90 0.40 58.29
CA SER A 613 16.10 -0.89 57.59
C SER A 613 14.77 -1.46 57.08
N THR A 614 14.28 -1.06 55.90
CA THR A 614 13.10 -1.71 55.28
C THR A 614 13.04 -1.58 53.76
N MET A 615 14.16 -1.73 53.05
CA MET A 615 14.20 -1.68 51.58
C MET A 615 14.89 -2.91 50.97
N GLU A 616 14.65 -4.09 51.51
CA GLU A 616 14.85 -5.34 50.76
C GLU A 616 13.47 -5.97 50.56
N VAL A 617 12.91 -5.76 49.38
CA VAL A 617 11.74 -6.52 48.92
C VAL A 617 12.29 -7.80 48.27
N ASN A 618 11.77 -8.96 48.68
CA ASN A 618 12.33 -10.30 48.43
C ASN A 618 12.29 -10.79 46.95
N GLY A 619 12.18 -9.90 45.96
CA GLY A 619 12.12 -10.25 44.54
C GLY A 619 13.30 -9.73 43.71
N VAL A 620 13.27 -10.03 42.41
CA VAL A 620 14.26 -9.58 41.43
C VAL A 620 13.81 -8.23 40.87
N ARG A 621 14.71 -7.23 40.91
CA ARG A 621 14.43 -5.88 40.41
C ARG A 621 14.64 -5.84 38.90
N VAL A 622 13.56 -5.72 38.16
CA VAL A 622 13.58 -5.76 36.69
C VAL A 622 13.13 -4.42 36.12
N ALA A 623 13.89 -3.85 35.19
CA ALA A 623 13.41 -2.81 34.30
C ALA A 623 12.98 -3.44 32.98
N VAL A 624 11.84 -3.03 32.45
CA VAL A 624 11.34 -3.46 31.14
C VAL A 624 11.21 -2.23 30.25
N GLU A 625 11.82 -2.28 29.08
CA GLU A 625 11.78 -1.27 28.03
C GLU A 625 11.09 -1.85 26.78
N GLY A 626 10.37 -1.01 26.04
CA GLY A 626 9.70 -1.40 24.80
C GLY A 626 10.66 -1.62 23.64
N CYS A 627 10.76 -0.64 22.73
CA CYS A 627 11.63 -0.72 21.55
C CYS A 627 12.85 0.21 21.68
N GLY A 628 14.06 -0.36 21.59
CA GLY A 628 15.30 0.35 21.90
C GLY A 628 15.78 1.37 20.85
N HIS A 629 15.62 1.06 19.57
CA HIS A 629 16.04 1.83 18.39
C HIS A 629 17.44 2.46 18.51
N GLY A 630 18.42 1.71 19.03
CA GLY A 630 19.80 2.16 19.13
C GLY A 630 20.05 3.30 20.13
N THR A 631 19.11 3.63 21.02
CA THR A 631 19.22 4.74 21.99
C THR A 631 19.61 4.30 23.41
N LEU A 632 20.58 3.39 23.52
CA LEU A 632 20.97 2.74 24.77
C LEU A 632 21.38 3.72 25.87
N ASN A 633 22.08 4.80 25.52
CA ASN A 633 22.51 5.79 26.49
C ASN A 633 21.32 6.45 27.19
N ALA A 634 20.28 6.78 26.42
CA ALA A 634 19.05 7.38 26.95
C ALA A 634 18.25 6.39 27.80
N ILE A 635 18.18 5.12 27.38
CA ILE A 635 17.51 4.05 28.13
C ILE A 635 18.17 3.85 29.49
N TYR A 636 19.49 3.69 29.53
CA TYR A 636 20.22 3.50 30.80
C TYR A 636 20.09 4.72 31.73
N ALA A 637 20.13 5.94 31.18
CA ALA A 637 19.89 7.15 31.94
C ALA A 637 18.47 7.20 32.54
N ALA A 638 17.45 6.81 31.76
CA ALA A 638 16.07 6.74 32.21
C ALA A 638 15.85 5.68 33.29
N VAL A 639 16.52 4.52 33.20
CA VAL A 639 16.53 3.49 34.24
C VAL A 639 17.14 4.02 35.52
N ALA A 640 18.32 4.65 35.44
CA ALA A 640 18.98 5.23 36.60
C ALA A 640 18.11 6.28 37.29
N GLU A 641 17.48 7.17 36.53
CA GLU A 641 16.59 8.20 37.09
C GLU A 641 15.32 7.60 37.72
N SER A 642 14.71 6.63 37.06
CA SER A 642 13.54 5.93 37.60
C SER A 642 13.86 5.13 38.88
N CYS A 643 15.07 4.57 38.97
CA CYS A 643 15.57 3.92 40.18
C CYS A 643 15.71 4.91 41.33
N LYS A 644 16.29 6.09 41.10
CA LYS A 644 16.40 7.15 42.12
C LYS A 644 15.02 7.55 42.67
N VAL A 645 14.04 7.75 41.78
CA VAL A 645 12.67 8.11 42.17
C VAL A 645 12.02 7.01 43.01
N ARG A 646 12.28 5.74 42.70
CA ARG A 646 11.76 4.58 43.45
C ARG A 646 12.55 4.26 44.72
N GLY A 647 13.67 4.94 44.98
CA GLY A 647 14.58 4.63 46.07
C GLY A 647 15.37 3.34 45.87
N TRP A 648 15.51 2.87 44.62
CA TRP A 648 16.33 1.73 44.26
C TRP A 648 17.75 2.17 43.92
N HIS A 649 18.75 1.44 44.41
CA HIS A 649 20.16 1.68 44.05
C HIS A 649 20.50 1.30 42.59
N GLY A 650 19.64 0.54 41.93
CA GLY A 650 19.77 0.05 40.56
C GLY A 650 18.80 -1.11 40.32
N VAL A 651 18.78 -1.64 39.10
CA VAL A 651 18.06 -2.87 38.75
C VAL A 651 19.02 -4.04 38.62
N ASP A 652 18.51 -5.25 38.84
CA ASP A 652 19.25 -6.50 38.67
C ASP A 652 19.27 -6.92 37.18
N LEU A 653 18.20 -6.61 36.44
CA LEU A 653 18.04 -6.95 35.02
C LEU A 653 17.30 -5.83 34.27
N LEU A 654 17.76 -5.50 33.06
CA LEU A 654 17.02 -4.74 32.06
C LEU A 654 16.56 -5.68 30.93
N ILE A 655 15.28 -5.64 30.58
CA ILE A 655 14.69 -6.37 29.46
C ILE A 655 14.30 -5.36 28.38
N ILE A 656 14.79 -5.53 27.16
CA ILE A 656 14.37 -4.74 25.99
C ILE A 656 13.50 -5.63 25.08
N GLY A 657 12.26 -5.20 24.84
CA GLY A 657 11.24 -5.95 24.10
C GLY A 657 11.46 -6.00 22.57
N GLY A 658 12.45 -5.28 22.04
CA GLY A 658 13.05 -5.50 20.73
C GLY A 658 13.38 -4.23 19.96
N ASP A 659 13.61 -4.36 18.66
CA ASP A 659 14.25 -3.31 17.84
C ASP A 659 15.48 -2.69 18.54
N PHE A 660 16.32 -3.54 19.13
CA PHE A 660 17.48 -3.13 19.91
C PHE A 660 18.50 -2.37 19.06
N GLN A 661 18.70 -2.83 17.81
CA GLN A 661 19.64 -2.29 16.82
C GLN A 661 21.11 -2.52 17.20
N SER A 662 21.52 -3.79 17.29
CA SER A 662 22.91 -4.19 17.60
C SER A 662 23.89 -4.00 16.42
N VAL A 663 23.91 -2.80 15.84
CA VAL A 663 24.68 -2.41 14.66
C VAL A 663 26.14 -2.16 15.04
N ARG A 664 27.09 -2.97 14.57
CA ARG A 664 28.52 -2.84 14.94
C ARG A 664 29.23 -1.74 14.14
N ASN A 665 28.86 -1.60 12.86
CA ASN A 665 29.45 -0.66 11.90
C ASN A 665 28.49 -0.40 10.72
N ALA A 666 28.92 0.43 9.76
CA ALA A 666 28.08 0.84 8.63
C ALA A 666 27.66 -0.32 7.70
N ALA A 667 28.43 -1.42 7.63
CA ALA A 667 28.05 -2.57 6.82
C ALA A 667 26.80 -3.26 7.39
N ASP A 668 26.69 -3.39 8.71
CA ASP A 668 25.49 -3.94 9.36
C ASP A 668 24.22 -3.11 9.07
N LEU A 669 24.33 -1.80 8.80
CA LEU A 669 23.19 -0.97 8.41
C LEU A 669 22.60 -1.38 7.04
N THR A 670 23.41 -1.92 6.13
CA THR A 670 22.98 -2.26 4.76
C THR A 670 21.88 -3.34 4.73
N ILE A 671 21.91 -4.24 5.71
CA ILE A 671 21.01 -5.39 5.88
C ILE A 671 19.88 -5.13 6.89
N MET A 672 19.74 -3.90 7.38
CA MET A 672 18.57 -3.53 8.17
C MET A 672 17.36 -3.33 7.25
N SER A 673 16.21 -3.91 7.65
CA SER A 673 14.93 -3.72 6.96
C SER A 673 14.29 -2.38 7.36
N CYS A 674 14.98 -1.29 7.04
CA CYS A 674 14.48 0.07 7.19
C CYS A 674 14.97 0.96 6.03
N PRO A 675 14.20 2.00 5.63
CA PRO A 675 14.65 2.97 4.64
C PRO A 675 16.00 3.60 5.01
N VAL A 676 16.85 3.87 4.02
CA VAL A 676 18.22 4.39 4.22
C VAL A 676 18.28 5.62 5.14
N LYS A 677 17.30 6.52 5.06
CA LYS A 677 17.21 7.72 5.91
C LYS A 677 17.02 7.45 7.41
N TYR A 678 16.72 6.21 7.80
CA TYR A 678 16.59 5.78 9.20
C TYR A 678 17.72 4.84 9.62
N ARG A 679 18.68 4.57 8.73
CA ARG A 679 19.87 3.78 9.02
C ARG A 679 20.88 4.68 9.71
N HIS A 680 20.88 4.64 11.03
CA HIS A 680 21.82 5.35 11.88
C HIS A 680 22.50 4.35 12.79
N LEU A 681 23.80 4.56 13.06
CA LEU A 681 24.60 3.67 13.90
C LEU A 681 24.11 3.62 15.36
N GLY A 682 23.50 4.71 15.84
CA GLY A 682 23.04 4.81 17.23
C GLY A 682 24.18 4.74 18.24
N ASP A 683 23.87 4.32 19.46
CA ASP A 683 24.81 4.25 20.59
C ASP A 683 25.56 2.91 20.68
N PHE A 684 25.06 1.85 20.05
CA PHE A 684 25.56 0.49 20.25
C PHE A 684 27.03 0.27 19.85
N PRO A 685 27.59 0.90 18.79
CA PRO A 685 29.00 0.72 18.44
C PRO A 685 29.98 1.03 19.58
N ASP A 686 29.66 1.97 20.47
CA ASP A 686 30.47 2.29 21.65
C ASP A 686 30.53 1.11 22.64
N TYR A 687 29.41 0.42 22.83
CA TYR A 687 29.31 -0.74 23.71
C TYR A 687 30.00 -1.95 23.10
N TYR A 688 29.82 -2.16 21.79
CA TYR A 688 30.50 -3.21 21.05
C TYR A 688 32.02 -3.02 21.09
N ALA A 689 32.52 -1.81 20.82
CA ALA A 689 33.95 -1.48 20.84
C ALA A 689 34.57 -1.51 22.25
N GLY A 690 33.77 -1.59 23.30
CA GLY A 690 34.23 -1.54 24.69
C GLY A 690 34.61 -0.14 25.19
N THR A 691 34.27 0.93 24.43
CA THR A 691 34.45 2.31 24.91
C THR A 691 33.43 2.67 26.00
N ARG A 692 32.29 1.97 26.02
CA ARG A 692 31.29 1.99 27.10
C ARG A 692 30.94 0.57 27.54
N THR A 693 30.52 0.42 28.78
CA THR A 693 29.98 -0.83 29.32
C THR A 693 28.54 -0.61 29.78
N ALA A 694 27.68 -1.63 29.61
CA ALA A 694 26.30 -1.53 30.06
C ALA A 694 26.25 -1.53 31.60
N PRO A 695 25.56 -0.55 32.23
CA PRO A 695 25.54 -0.41 33.69
C PRO A 695 24.70 -1.48 34.40
N TYR A 696 23.79 -2.12 33.67
CA TYR A 696 22.95 -3.21 34.15
C TYR A 696 23.06 -4.37 33.18
N LEU A 697 22.87 -5.59 33.67
CA LEU A 697 22.71 -6.74 32.79
C LEU A 697 21.48 -6.53 31.93
N THR A 698 21.66 -6.53 30.61
CA THR A 698 20.59 -6.28 29.65
C THR A 698 20.34 -7.52 28.81
N ILE A 699 19.10 -8.02 28.79
CA ILE A 699 18.65 -9.04 27.83
C ILE A 699 17.70 -8.41 26.82
N PHE A 700 17.70 -8.91 25.58
CA PHE A 700 16.75 -8.45 24.57
C PHE A 700 16.35 -9.54 23.59
N VAL A 701 15.18 -9.35 22.96
CA VAL A 701 14.72 -10.12 21.80
C VAL A 701 14.82 -9.27 20.54
N GLY A 702 14.99 -9.90 19.37
CA GLY A 702 15.10 -9.17 18.11
C GLY A 702 13.74 -8.66 17.62
N GLY A 703 13.70 -7.44 17.10
CA GLY A 703 12.55 -6.89 16.37
C GLY A 703 12.68 -7.01 14.85
N ASN A 704 11.95 -6.18 14.11
CA ASN A 704 11.99 -6.13 12.63
C ASN A 704 12.97 -5.09 12.07
N HIS A 705 13.64 -4.34 12.95
CA HIS A 705 14.66 -3.36 12.62
C HIS A 705 15.99 -3.69 13.30
N GLU A 706 16.56 -4.88 13.06
CA GLU A 706 17.81 -5.31 13.69
C GLU A 706 18.99 -5.41 12.71
N ALA A 707 20.21 -5.58 13.22
CA ALA A 707 21.36 -5.98 12.42
C ALA A 707 21.34 -7.51 12.21
N SER A 708 20.65 -7.97 11.15
CA SER A 708 20.42 -9.41 10.90
C SER A 708 21.68 -10.28 10.98
N SER A 709 22.78 -9.89 10.34
CA SER A 709 24.02 -10.67 10.29
C SER A 709 24.59 -10.93 11.68
N HIS A 710 24.64 -9.89 12.51
CA HIS A 710 25.19 -9.97 13.86
C HIS A 710 24.32 -10.84 14.76
N LEU A 711 22.99 -10.73 14.67
CA LEU A 711 22.11 -11.61 15.45
C LEU A 711 22.12 -13.05 14.93
N TRP A 712 22.40 -13.27 13.64
CA TRP A 712 22.48 -14.60 13.05
C TRP A 712 23.66 -15.42 13.55
N GLU A 713 24.78 -14.74 13.77
CA GLU A 713 25.95 -15.33 14.43
C GLU A 713 25.60 -15.92 15.81
N LEU A 714 24.54 -15.44 16.45
CA LEU A 714 24.10 -15.78 17.80
C LEU A 714 22.68 -16.39 17.79
N PHE A 715 22.40 -17.29 16.85
CA PHE A 715 21.08 -17.93 16.69
C PHE A 715 20.53 -18.55 17.99
N TYR A 716 21.39 -19.22 18.78
CA TYR A 716 21.04 -19.83 20.08
C TYR A 716 21.10 -18.83 21.26
N GLY A 717 21.38 -17.56 21.00
CA GLY A 717 21.63 -16.52 21.98
C GLY A 717 23.12 -16.34 22.30
N GLY A 718 23.49 -15.16 22.79
CA GLY A 718 24.86 -14.83 23.17
C GLY A 718 25.08 -13.35 23.47
N TRP A 719 26.28 -13.01 23.93
CA TRP A 719 26.68 -11.64 24.24
C TRP A 719 26.93 -10.86 22.96
N VAL A 720 26.18 -9.78 22.74
CA VAL A 720 26.43 -8.84 21.63
C VAL A 720 27.42 -7.74 22.03
N ALA A 721 27.56 -7.50 23.33
CA ALA A 721 28.54 -6.63 23.97
C ALA A 721 28.69 -7.08 25.44
N PRO A 722 29.72 -6.63 26.17
CA PRO A 722 29.84 -6.95 27.59
C PRO A 722 28.58 -6.53 28.35
N ASN A 723 28.00 -7.45 29.12
CA ASN A 723 26.79 -7.25 29.92
C ASN A 723 25.49 -6.98 29.10
N ILE A 724 25.49 -7.27 27.79
CA ILE A 724 24.32 -7.22 26.91
C ILE A 724 24.16 -8.55 26.16
N TYR A 725 23.08 -9.28 26.45
CA TYR A 725 22.81 -10.62 25.94
C TYR A 725 21.59 -10.65 25.01
N TYR A 726 21.78 -11.17 23.79
CA TYR A 726 20.70 -11.46 22.86
C TYR A 726 20.11 -12.85 23.16
N MET A 727 18.79 -12.94 23.30
CA MET A 727 18.13 -14.21 23.62
C MET A 727 18.25 -15.25 22.49
N GLY A 728 18.50 -14.87 21.24
CA GLY A 728 18.46 -15.79 20.09
C GLY A 728 17.12 -15.79 19.37
N ALA A 729 16.94 -16.66 18.38
CA ALA A 729 15.68 -16.78 17.63
C ALA A 729 14.51 -17.21 18.53
N ALA A 730 14.75 -18.21 19.39
CA ALA A 730 13.93 -18.56 20.54
C ALA A 730 14.83 -19.18 21.61
N ASN A 731 14.56 -18.94 22.89
CA ASN A 731 15.40 -19.45 23.97
C ASN A 731 14.69 -19.44 25.33
N VAL A 732 15.20 -20.25 26.26
CA VAL A 732 14.84 -20.20 27.67
C VAL A 732 16.12 -20.09 28.51
N LEU A 733 16.21 -19.04 29.31
CA LEU A 733 17.31 -18.84 30.25
C LEU A 733 16.79 -18.68 31.66
N ARG A 734 17.67 -18.96 32.62
CA ARG A 734 17.43 -18.70 34.04
C ARG A 734 18.27 -17.50 34.48
N PHE A 735 17.64 -16.57 35.19
CA PHE A 735 18.29 -15.44 35.84
C PHE A 735 17.99 -15.51 37.33
N GLY A 736 18.89 -16.16 38.08
CA GLY A 736 18.65 -16.50 39.48
C GLY A 736 17.35 -17.30 39.65
N PRO A 737 16.39 -16.83 40.46
CA PRO A 737 15.15 -17.57 40.68
C PRO A 737 14.18 -17.53 39.49
N LEU A 738 14.36 -16.62 38.52
CA LEU A 738 13.43 -16.43 37.42
C LEU A 738 13.81 -17.25 36.19
N ARG A 739 12.82 -17.91 35.59
CA ARG A 739 12.93 -18.59 34.30
C ARG A 739 12.23 -17.76 33.21
N ILE A 740 12.97 -17.45 32.14
CA ILE A 740 12.59 -16.48 31.12
C ILE A 740 12.56 -17.19 29.77
N ALA A 741 11.39 -17.30 29.15
CA ALA A 741 11.22 -17.76 27.78
C ALA A 741 11.03 -16.58 26.82
N ALA A 742 11.67 -16.65 25.67
CA ALA A 742 11.68 -15.55 24.72
C ALA A 742 11.63 -16.03 23.27
N MET A 743 10.99 -15.23 22.42
CA MET A 743 11.02 -15.39 20.96
C MET A 743 11.32 -14.04 20.28
N SER A 744 12.17 -14.09 19.26
CA SER A 744 12.54 -12.92 18.45
C SER A 744 11.76 -12.89 17.14
N GLY A 745 11.49 -11.68 16.64
CA GLY A 745 10.87 -11.45 15.34
C GLY A 745 9.39 -11.08 15.37
N ILE A 746 8.83 -10.95 14.17
CA ILE A 746 7.43 -10.56 13.90
C ILE A 746 6.66 -11.65 13.17
N TRP A 747 5.34 -11.65 13.30
CA TRP A 747 4.48 -12.64 12.66
C TRP A 747 4.24 -12.33 11.18
N LYS A 748 4.53 -13.31 10.31
CA LYS A 748 4.09 -13.39 8.90
C LYS A 748 3.70 -14.81 8.55
N GLY A 749 2.40 -15.04 8.33
CA GLY A 749 1.86 -16.38 8.11
C GLY A 749 2.48 -17.15 6.94
N PHE A 750 2.88 -16.45 5.86
CA PHE A 750 3.46 -17.08 4.67
C PHE A 750 4.91 -17.57 4.85
N ASP A 751 5.66 -17.01 5.81
CA ASP A 751 7.02 -17.48 6.13
C ASP A 751 7.05 -18.40 7.35
N TYR A 752 5.97 -18.43 8.14
CA TYR A 752 5.91 -19.22 9.37
C TYR A 752 6.26 -20.70 9.17
N ARG A 753 5.77 -21.32 8.09
CA ARG A 753 6.03 -22.73 7.77
C ARG A 753 7.29 -22.94 6.91
N LYS A 754 8.16 -21.94 6.71
CA LYS A 754 9.42 -22.10 5.97
C LYS A 754 10.57 -22.42 6.93
N PRO A 755 11.66 -23.06 6.47
CA PRO A 755 12.90 -23.07 7.24
C PRO A 755 13.57 -21.69 7.23
N HIS A 756 14.54 -21.55 8.14
CA HIS A 756 15.49 -20.43 8.18
C HIS A 756 16.55 -20.60 7.08
N HIS A 757 16.30 -20.05 5.90
CA HIS A 757 17.13 -20.25 4.72
C HIS A 757 18.09 -19.08 4.46
N GLU A 758 18.00 -18.00 5.24
CA GLU A 758 18.72 -16.75 5.04
C GLU A 758 20.21 -16.94 5.37
N ARG A 759 21.10 -16.62 4.42
CA ARG A 759 22.55 -16.63 4.63
C ARG A 759 23.25 -15.56 3.79
N LEU A 760 24.31 -14.95 4.32
CA LEU A 760 25.06 -13.91 3.62
C LEU A 760 25.75 -14.44 2.35
N PRO A 761 25.83 -13.64 1.27
CA PRO A 761 25.20 -12.33 1.10
C PRO A 761 23.67 -12.41 0.92
N PHE A 762 22.93 -11.54 1.63
CA PHE A 762 21.47 -11.53 1.64
C PHE A 762 20.88 -10.86 0.40
N SER A 763 19.83 -11.45 -0.16
CA SER A 763 18.95 -10.74 -1.10
C SER A 763 18.02 -9.76 -0.37
N GLY A 764 17.33 -8.90 -1.12
CA GLY A 764 16.35 -7.97 -0.53
C GLY A 764 15.15 -8.66 0.14
N ASP A 765 14.87 -9.92 -0.21
CA ASP A 765 13.84 -10.74 0.41
C ASP A 765 14.38 -11.41 1.70
N ASP A 766 15.64 -11.85 1.69
CA ASP A 766 16.31 -12.43 2.88
C ASP A 766 16.41 -11.40 4.00
N VAL A 767 16.71 -10.13 3.66
CA VAL A 767 16.74 -9.01 4.62
C VAL A 767 15.39 -8.82 5.35
N LYS A 768 14.26 -9.20 4.76
CA LYS A 768 12.94 -9.06 5.40
C LYS A 768 12.52 -10.31 6.14
N SER A 769 12.68 -11.47 5.49
CA SER A 769 12.23 -12.76 6.00
C SER A 769 13.00 -13.22 7.24
N PHE A 770 14.24 -12.75 7.43
CA PHE A 770 15.07 -13.01 8.61
C PHE A 770 14.37 -12.75 9.94
N TYR A 771 13.65 -11.63 10.05
CA TYR A 771 12.99 -11.24 11.30
C TYR A 771 11.60 -11.87 11.46
N HIS A 772 11.16 -12.74 10.56
CA HIS A 772 9.86 -13.39 10.71
C HIS A 772 9.97 -14.61 11.62
N VAL A 773 8.99 -14.83 12.48
CA VAL A 773 8.95 -16.01 13.36
C VAL A 773 8.75 -17.28 12.52
N ARG A 774 9.48 -18.36 12.83
CA ARG A 774 9.33 -19.68 12.20
C ARG A 774 8.65 -20.68 13.12
N GLU A 775 7.92 -21.61 12.52
CA GLU A 775 7.18 -22.65 13.21
C GLU A 775 8.10 -23.55 14.03
N LEU A 776 9.30 -23.88 13.53
CA LEU A 776 10.26 -24.72 14.23
C LEU A 776 10.74 -24.08 15.56
N ASP A 777 10.89 -22.76 15.61
CA ASP A 777 11.26 -22.04 16.84
C ASP A 777 10.13 -22.04 17.85
N VAL A 778 8.89 -21.88 17.38
CA VAL A 778 7.68 -21.95 18.20
C VAL A 778 7.45 -23.36 18.70
N ARG A 779 7.63 -24.39 17.85
CA ARG A 779 7.45 -25.81 18.20
C ARG A 779 8.32 -26.21 19.38
N LYS A 780 9.59 -25.78 19.41
CA LYS A 780 10.48 -25.99 20.56
C LYS A 780 9.90 -25.41 21.85
N LEU A 781 9.39 -24.18 21.81
CA LEU A 781 8.76 -23.53 22.97
C LEU A 781 7.48 -24.24 23.40
N LEU A 782 6.68 -24.74 22.47
CA LEU A 782 5.46 -25.48 22.78
C LEU A 782 5.73 -26.83 23.48
N LEU A 783 6.93 -27.38 23.36
CA LEU A 783 7.30 -28.67 23.98
C LEU A 783 7.73 -28.56 25.45
N LEU A 784 7.90 -27.36 25.99
CA LEU A 784 8.23 -27.16 27.41
C LEU A 784 7.12 -27.74 28.31
N GLN A 785 7.52 -28.48 29.33
CA GLN A 785 6.62 -29.16 30.27
C GLN A 785 6.60 -28.49 31.65
N THR A 786 7.60 -27.68 31.98
CA THR A 786 7.73 -27.04 33.30
C THR A 786 7.46 -25.53 33.27
N GLN A 787 6.97 -24.98 34.38
CA GLN A 787 6.52 -23.58 34.49
C GLN A 787 7.63 -22.58 34.14
N VAL A 788 7.24 -21.51 33.44
CA VAL A 788 8.08 -20.33 33.13
C VAL A 788 7.51 -19.10 33.85
N ASP A 789 8.37 -18.17 34.27
CA ASP A 789 8.00 -16.98 35.03
C ASP A 789 7.73 -15.76 34.14
N ILE A 790 8.58 -15.57 33.12
CA ILE A 790 8.51 -14.43 32.19
C ILE A 790 8.48 -14.94 30.74
N GLY A 791 7.49 -14.48 29.97
CA GLY A 791 7.46 -14.58 28.51
C GLY A 791 7.84 -13.26 27.86
N ILE A 792 8.63 -13.30 26.78
CA ILE A 792 9.02 -12.12 26.00
C ILE A 792 8.76 -12.38 24.51
N SER A 793 8.06 -11.46 23.87
CA SER A 793 7.92 -11.44 22.41
C SER A 793 7.91 -10.01 21.90
N HIS A 794 8.55 -9.74 20.76
CA HIS A 794 8.50 -8.41 20.18
C HIS A 794 7.08 -8.01 19.76
N ASP A 795 6.43 -8.89 19.00
CA ASP A 795 5.02 -8.79 18.63
C ASP A 795 4.09 -9.16 19.79
N TRP A 796 2.91 -8.55 19.84
CA TRP A 796 1.88 -8.86 20.85
C TRP A 796 1.26 -10.23 20.56
N PRO A 797 0.92 -11.06 21.57
CA PRO A 797 0.04 -12.21 21.38
C PRO A 797 -1.30 -11.76 20.79
N ARG A 798 -1.80 -12.48 19.77
CA ARG A 798 -3.10 -12.16 19.17
C ARG A 798 -4.22 -12.18 20.22
N TYR A 799 -5.18 -11.28 20.08
CA TYR A 799 -6.34 -11.09 20.98
C TYR A 799 -6.03 -10.59 22.39
N ILE A 800 -4.78 -10.29 22.74
CA ILE A 800 -4.44 -9.81 24.08
C ILE A 800 -5.12 -8.47 24.42
N GLU A 801 -5.47 -7.67 23.43
CA GLU A 801 -6.22 -6.43 23.57
C GLU A 801 -7.59 -6.63 24.24
N ASN A 802 -8.20 -7.81 24.05
CA ASN A 802 -9.51 -8.14 24.63
C ASN A 802 -9.43 -8.43 26.14
N HIS A 803 -8.22 -8.53 26.69
CA HIS A 803 -7.95 -8.79 28.10
C HIS A 803 -7.51 -7.54 28.88
N GLY A 804 -7.57 -6.36 28.26
CA GLY A 804 -7.31 -5.05 28.89
C GLY A 804 -8.40 -4.02 28.55
N ASP A 805 -8.10 -2.72 28.70
CA ASP A 805 -9.02 -1.66 28.28
C ASP A 805 -8.96 -1.45 26.75
N ALA A 806 -9.57 -2.37 26.01
CA ALA A 806 -9.66 -2.33 24.56
C ALA A 806 -10.29 -1.01 24.06
N ALA A 807 -11.26 -0.47 24.79
CA ALA A 807 -11.91 0.79 24.42
C ALA A 807 -10.93 1.96 24.49
N TRP A 808 -10.11 2.06 25.53
CA TRP A 808 -9.03 3.03 25.61
C TRP A 808 -7.98 2.82 24.52
N LEU A 809 -7.57 1.57 24.29
CA LEU A 809 -6.59 1.25 23.26
C LEU A 809 -7.08 1.71 21.88
N PHE A 810 -8.33 1.40 21.53
CA PHE A 810 -8.93 1.80 20.26
C PHE A 810 -9.24 3.30 20.18
N ARG A 811 -9.40 4.01 21.30
CA ARG A 811 -9.43 5.49 21.28
C ARG A 811 -8.06 6.07 20.98
N LYS A 812 -6.98 5.47 21.49
CA LYS A 812 -5.60 5.93 21.29
C LYS A 812 -5.00 5.48 19.94
N LYS A 813 -5.35 4.29 19.48
CA LYS A 813 -4.92 3.65 18.22
C LYS A 813 -6.17 3.10 17.50
N PRO A 814 -6.97 3.95 16.82
CA PRO A 814 -8.23 3.52 16.19
C PRO A 814 -8.08 2.40 15.15
N ASP A 815 -6.94 2.34 14.46
CA ASP A 815 -6.65 1.31 13.46
C ASP A 815 -6.65 -0.11 14.08
N PHE A 816 -6.25 -0.24 15.35
CA PHE A 816 -6.21 -1.52 16.07
C PHE A 816 -7.59 -2.14 16.25
N ARG A 817 -8.67 -1.34 16.24
CA ARG A 817 -10.03 -1.87 16.38
C ARG A 817 -10.38 -2.82 15.23
N ARG A 818 -10.06 -2.42 14.00
CA ARG A 818 -10.34 -3.23 12.81
C ARG A 818 -9.44 -4.46 12.76
N GLU A 819 -8.16 -4.29 13.10
CA GLU A 819 -7.20 -5.41 13.14
C GLU A 819 -7.58 -6.45 14.20
N SER A 820 -8.05 -6.00 15.37
CA SER A 820 -8.59 -6.86 16.43
C SER A 820 -9.84 -7.62 15.97
N GLN A 821 -10.82 -6.92 15.38
CA GLN A 821 -12.07 -7.52 14.87
C GLN A 821 -11.84 -8.56 13.77
N ASN A 822 -10.81 -8.37 12.95
CA ASN A 822 -10.46 -9.30 11.87
C ASN A 822 -9.50 -10.42 12.31
N GLY A 823 -9.11 -10.46 13.59
CA GLY A 823 -8.15 -11.44 14.12
C GLY A 823 -6.73 -11.30 13.56
N GLN A 824 -6.35 -10.10 13.13
CA GLN A 824 -5.03 -9.78 12.53
C GLN A 824 -4.13 -8.98 13.47
N LEU A 825 -4.66 -8.44 14.57
CA LEU A 825 -3.87 -7.70 15.55
C LEU A 825 -3.02 -8.68 16.39
N GLY A 826 -1.70 -8.59 16.25
CA GLY A 826 -0.74 -9.41 16.97
C GLY A 826 -0.30 -10.67 16.23
N SER A 827 0.43 -11.51 16.95
CA SER A 827 1.11 -12.71 16.50
C SER A 827 0.39 -13.96 16.97
N ILE A 828 0.05 -14.82 16.00
CA ILE A 828 -0.55 -16.14 16.26
C ILE A 828 0.47 -17.06 16.95
N ALA A 829 1.75 -17.00 16.56
CA ALA A 829 2.83 -17.72 17.24
C ALA A 829 2.93 -17.34 18.73
N ALA A 830 2.90 -16.04 19.04
CA ALA A 830 2.98 -15.57 20.41
C ALA A 830 1.73 -15.94 21.22
N GLU A 831 0.55 -15.96 20.59
CA GLU A 831 -0.67 -16.51 21.19
C GLU A 831 -0.50 -17.98 21.58
N TYR A 832 -0.04 -18.84 20.66
CA TYR A 832 0.17 -20.26 20.94
C TYR A 832 1.14 -20.49 22.12
N VAL A 833 2.28 -19.79 22.12
CA VAL A 833 3.26 -19.94 23.20
C VAL A 833 2.75 -19.38 24.53
N MET A 834 2.08 -18.23 24.54
CA MET A 834 1.50 -17.67 25.76
C MET A 834 0.42 -18.59 26.34
N ASP A 835 -0.45 -19.14 25.51
CA ASP A 835 -1.55 -20.02 25.95
C ASP A 835 -1.08 -21.39 26.40
N ARG A 836 0.06 -21.83 25.87
CA ARG A 836 0.75 -23.06 26.25
C ARG A 836 1.56 -22.93 27.54
N LEU A 837 2.39 -21.89 27.67
CA LEU A 837 3.33 -21.72 28.78
C LEU A 837 2.74 -20.96 29.98
N ARG A 838 1.74 -20.11 29.72
CA ARG A 838 1.04 -19.28 30.70
C ARG A 838 1.99 -18.62 31.72
N PRO A 839 3.05 -17.90 31.32
CA PRO A 839 3.94 -17.29 32.30
C PRO A 839 3.22 -16.18 33.08
N PRO A 840 3.43 -16.02 34.40
CA PRO A 840 2.81 -14.96 35.19
C PRO A 840 2.99 -13.56 34.61
N TYR A 841 4.12 -13.31 33.92
CA TYR A 841 4.41 -12.04 33.25
C TYR A 841 4.68 -12.25 31.76
N TRP A 842 4.11 -11.39 30.92
CA TRP A 842 4.42 -11.33 29.49
C TRP A 842 4.72 -9.90 29.04
N PHE A 843 5.86 -9.70 28.38
CA PHE A 843 6.29 -8.38 27.91
C PHE A 843 6.40 -8.32 26.39
N SER A 844 5.88 -7.23 25.80
CA SER A 844 5.97 -6.98 24.35
C SER A 844 6.23 -5.51 24.00
N ALA A 845 6.56 -5.26 22.74
CA ALA A 845 6.87 -3.93 22.24
C ALA A 845 6.11 -3.62 20.94
N HIS A 846 6.79 -3.55 19.79
CA HIS A 846 6.38 -3.34 18.38
C HIS A 846 5.27 -2.32 18.07
N MET A 847 4.11 -2.40 18.74
CA MET A 847 2.95 -1.52 18.57
C MET A 847 3.11 -0.10 19.14
N HIS A 848 4.24 0.14 19.83
CA HIS A 848 4.65 1.42 20.40
C HIS A 848 3.50 2.14 21.13
N ILE A 849 2.99 1.48 22.16
CA ILE A 849 1.98 2.03 23.07
C ILE A 849 2.03 1.24 24.38
N LYS A 850 1.99 1.95 25.50
CA LYS A 850 1.83 1.30 26.80
C LYS A 850 0.43 0.71 26.93
N PHE A 851 0.34 -0.60 27.10
CA PHE A 851 -0.95 -1.30 27.25
C PHE A 851 -0.82 -2.47 28.23
N PRO A 852 -1.46 -2.39 29.41
CA PRO A 852 -1.56 -3.52 30.33
C PRO A 852 -2.83 -4.36 30.06
N ALA A 853 -2.72 -5.67 30.17
CA ALA A 853 -3.83 -6.62 30.09
C ALA A 853 -3.64 -7.80 31.07
N LEU A 854 -4.75 -8.44 31.44
CA LEU A 854 -4.76 -9.61 32.33
C LEU A 854 -5.54 -10.75 31.67
N LYS A 855 -4.84 -11.74 31.12
CA LYS A 855 -5.46 -12.92 30.51
C LYS A 855 -5.63 -14.02 31.55
N LYS A 856 -6.87 -14.52 31.72
CA LYS A 856 -7.22 -15.59 32.67
C LYS A 856 -7.63 -16.86 31.92
N TYR A 857 -7.21 -18.01 32.42
CA TYR A 857 -7.54 -19.32 31.86
C TYR A 857 -8.52 -20.07 32.77
N THR A 858 -9.57 -20.65 32.18
CA THR A 858 -10.56 -21.50 32.86
C THR A 858 -10.40 -22.94 32.37
N ASP A 859 -10.61 -23.93 33.25
CA ASP A 859 -10.53 -25.34 32.86
C ASP A 859 -11.83 -25.74 32.14
N ALA A 860 -11.73 -26.17 30.89
CA ALA A 860 -12.83 -26.89 30.24
C ALA A 860 -12.77 -28.38 30.66
N ALA A 861 -13.91 -28.95 31.04
CA ALA A 861 -14.03 -30.38 31.35
C ALA A 861 -13.77 -31.25 30.11
N PRO A 862 -13.27 -32.50 30.26
CA PRO A 862 -13.03 -33.39 29.13
C PRO A 862 -14.36 -33.87 28.54
N VAL A 863 -14.55 -33.69 27.23
CA VAL A 863 -15.70 -34.23 26.49
C VAL A 863 -15.40 -35.70 26.12
N PRO A 864 -16.21 -36.70 26.56
CA PRO A 864 -16.05 -38.08 26.14
C PRO A 864 -16.56 -38.30 24.70
N PRO A 865 -16.04 -39.31 23.98
CA PRO A 865 -16.40 -39.56 22.58
C PRO A 865 -17.85 -40.03 22.46
N SER A 866 -18.66 -39.32 21.68
CA SER A 866 -20.10 -39.54 21.54
C SER A 866 -20.41 -40.81 20.74
N ALA A 867 -21.15 -41.73 21.38
CA ALA A 867 -21.90 -42.79 20.73
C ALA A 867 -23.33 -42.32 20.41
N ASN A 868 -23.84 -42.81 19.27
CA ASN A 868 -25.18 -42.67 18.67
C ASN A 868 -26.36 -42.47 19.65
N MET A 869 -27.33 -41.62 19.28
CA MET A 869 -28.66 -42.05 18.78
C MET A 869 -29.63 -40.88 18.54
N ASN A 870 -30.51 -41.12 17.57
CA ASN A 870 -31.58 -40.30 17.00
C ASN A 870 -32.70 -39.88 17.97
N GLY A 871 -33.46 -38.83 17.62
CA GLY A 871 -34.86 -38.66 18.03
C GLY A 871 -35.35 -37.21 18.21
N ASP A 872 -35.96 -36.66 17.16
CA ASP A 872 -36.97 -35.58 17.04
C ASP A 872 -37.07 -34.39 18.02
N GLU A 873 -36.78 -33.22 17.43
CA GLU A 873 -37.34 -31.85 17.53
C GLU A 873 -37.99 -31.29 18.82
N ALA A 874 -37.36 -30.23 19.34
CA ALA A 874 -38.02 -28.94 19.63
C ALA A 874 -37.00 -27.77 19.55
N ALA A 875 -37.43 -26.66 18.97
CA ALA A 875 -36.65 -25.57 18.35
C ALA A 875 -35.80 -24.65 19.26
N VAL A 876 -34.62 -24.24 18.74
CA VAL A 876 -33.93 -22.92 18.94
C VAL A 876 -33.05 -22.66 17.68
N PRO A 877 -33.00 -21.43 17.11
CA PRO A 877 -32.67 -21.22 15.69
C PRO A 877 -31.18 -21.25 15.31
N GLU A 878 -30.94 -21.77 14.10
CA GLU A 878 -29.66 -21.95 13.43
C GLU A 878 -28.95 -20.64 13.06
N GLY A 879 -27.69 -20.51 13.48
CA GLY A 879 -26.67 -19.70 12.80
C GLY A 879 -25.87 -20.62 11.89
N GLY A 880 -26.25 -20.69 10.62
CA GLY A 880 -25.65 -21.55 9.60
C GLY A 880 -24.19 -21.21 9.29
N ALA A 881 -23.41 -22.29 9.14
CA ALA A 881 -22.00 -22.33 8.81
C ALA A 881 -21.67 -21.75 7.42
N ASN A 882 -20.44 -21.25 7.30
CA ASN A 882 -19.81 -20.75 6.08
C ASN A 882 -19.21 -21.92 5.25
N PRO A 883 -19.64 -22.16 4.00
CA PRO A 883 -19.20 -23.31 3.20
C PRO A 883 -17.99 -23.07 2.28
N ASP A 884 -17.19 -22.01 2.44
CA ASP A 884 -16.04 -21.70 1.55
C ASP A 884 -14.64 -21.96 2.16
N GLU A 885 -14.49 -22.94 3.04
CA GLU A 885 -13.15 -23.43 3.39
C GLU A 885 -12.65 -24.38 2.30
N ILE A 886 -11.87 -23.85 1.36
CA ILE A 886 -11.08 -24.64 0.41
C ILE A 886 -9.60 -24.58 0.77
N ASP A 887 -9.10 -25.79 0.99
CA ASP A 887 -7.73 -26.26 1.15
C ASP A 887 -6.84 -25.86 -0.05
N LEU A 888 -5.65 -25.32 0.23
CA LEU A 888 -4.68 -24.89 -0.77
C LEU A 888 -3.47 -25.83 -0.74
N ASP A 889 -3.46 -26.84 -1.61
CA ASP A 889 -2.25 -27.57 -2.04
C ASP A 889 -2.57 -28.42 -3.29
N VAL A 890 -2.48 -27.84 -4.49
CA VAL A 890 -2.15 -28.58 -5.73
C VAL A 890 -1.41 -27.63 -6.68
N GLU A 891 -0.10 -27.85 -6.81
CA GLU A 891 0.67 -27.49 -8.00
C GLU A 891 0.13 -28.29 -9.18
N ASP A 892 -0.05 -27.69 -10.35
CA ASP A 892 -0.10 -28.48 -11.58
C ASP A 892 0.62 -27.79 -12.73
N ASP A 893 1.57 -28.58 -13.26
CA ASP A 893 2.34 -28.40 -14.46
C ASP A 893 1.57 -28.93 -15.67
N GLU A 894 1.82 -28.27 -16.80
CA GLU A 894 1.76 -28.80 -18.17
C GLU A 894 0.43 -29.05 -18.91
N ASN A 895 0.65 -29.10 -20.23
CA ASN A 895 -0.19 -28.83 -21.38
C ASN A 895 -0.31 -30.12 -22.20
N LYS A 896 -1.53 -30.50 -22.67
CA LYS A 896 -1.86 -30.95 -24.06
C LYS A 896 -3.09 -31.87 -24.18
N SER A 897 -3.95 -31.50 -25.14
CA SER A 897 -4.71 -32.28 -26.17
C SER A 897 -5.30 -33.66 -25.81
N THR A 898 -6.54 -34.04 -26.14
CA THR A 898 -7.10 -34.20 -27.50
C THR A 898 -8.59 -34.65 -27.44
N GLU A 899 -9.38 -34.20 -28.42
CA GLU A 899 -10.48 -34.88 -29.15
C GLU A 899 -11.78 -35.40 -28.46
N LYS A 900 -12.91 -34.90 -29.00
CA LYS A 900 -14.30 -35.44 -29.05
C LYS A 900 -14.38 -36.63 -30.05
N PRO A 901 -15.42 -37.52 -30.10
CA PRO A 901 -16.83 -37.09 -30.23
C PRO A 901 -18.01 -38.04 -29.79
N ALA A 902 -19.18 -37.41 -29.66
CA ALA A 902 -20.56 -37.79 -30.06
C ALA A 902 -21.19 -39.17 -29.70
N ALA A 903 -22.39 -39.18 -29.08
CA ALA A 903 -23.71 -39.22 -29.76
C ALA A 903 -24.85 -39.72 -28.83
N GLY A 904 -26.06 -39.15 -28.98
CA GLY A 904 -27.31 -39.92 -29.05
C GLY A 904 -28.32 -39.93 -27.87
N ALA A 905 -29.37 -39.11 -28.03
CA ALA A 905 -30.81 -39.39 -27.83
C ALA A 905 -31.44 -39.69 -26.44
N GLU A 906 -32.28 -38.74 -26.03
CA GLU A 906 -33.69 -38.79 -25.57
C GLU A 906 -34.22 -39.77 -24.48
N ASP A 907 -34.93 -39.11 -23.55
CA ASP A 907 -36.20 -39.46 -22.87
C ASP A 907 -36.29 -40.04 -21.43
N SER A 908 -36.90 -39.19 -20.61
CA SER A 908 -37.90 -39.44 -19.56
C SER A 908 -37.50 -39.97 -18.17
N GLU A 909 -37.84 -39.13 -17.18
CA GLU A 909 -38.25 -39.41 -15.80
C GLU A 909 -37.90 -40.76 -15.15
N SER A 910 -37.00 -40.73 -14.16
CA SER A 910 -37.31 -41.21 -12.80
C SER A 910 -36.22 -40.79 -11.80
N LYS A 911 -36.66 -40.18 -10.68
CA LYS A 911 -35.85 -40.06 -9.47
C LYS A 911 -35.58 -41.47 -8.92
N ALA A 912 -34.34 -41.93 -8.98
CA ALA A 912 -33.85 -43.02 -8.15
C ALA A 912 -32.37 -42.83 -7.82
N THR A 913 -32.05 -43.09 -6.56
CA THR A 913 -30.77 -43.00 -5.86
C THR A 913 -29.63 -43.78 -6.53
N ASN A 914 -28.52 -43.10 -6.85
CA ASN A 914 -27.23 -43.76 -7.11
C ASN A 914 -26.33 -43.63 -5.87
N GLN A 915 -26.52 -44.53 -4.89
CA GLN A 915 -25.51 -44.78 -3.86
C GLN A 915 -24.73 -46.05 -4.26
N VAL A 916 -23.43 -45.89 -4.54
CA VAL A 916 -22.52 -47.02 -4.74
C VAL A 916 -22.33 -47.73 -3.39
N SER A 917 -22.52 -49.06 -3.35
CA SER A 917 -22.43 -49.84 -2.11
C SER A 917 -21.03 -49.83 -1.50
N ALA A 918 -20.95 -49.95 -0.17
CA ALA A 918 -19.71 -49.87 0.59
C ALA A 918 -18.68 -50.95 0.21
N GLU A 919 -19.15 -52.10 -0.29
CA GLU A 919 -18.31 -53.22 -0.73
C GLU A 919 -17.48 -52.90 -1.98
N LEU A 920 -18.02 -52.09 -2.91
CA LEU A 920 -17.28 -51.67 -4.10
C LEU A 920 -16.21 -50.61 -3.79
N ARG A 921 -16.40 -49.82 -2.72
CA ARG A 921 -15.39 -48.86 -2.22
C ARG A 921 -14.20 -49.55 -1.55
N ALA A 922 -14.43 -50.71 -0.93
CA ALA A 922 -13.38 -51.47 -0.24
C ALA A 922 -12.39 -52.17 -1.19
N GLN A 923 -12.70 -52.23 -2.49
CA GLN A 923 -11.85 -52.86 -3.51
C GLN A 923 -10.91 -51.86 -4.23
N LEU A 924 -10.96 -50.57 -3.87
CA LEU A 924 -10.10 -49.54 -4.49
C LEU A 924 -8.69 -49.52 -3.86
N PRO A 925 -7.63 -49.20 -4.64
CA PRO A 925 -6.27 -49.11 -4.14
C PRO A 925 -6.10 -48.08 -3.01
N ALA A 926 -5.19 -48.33 -2.06
CA ALA A 926 -4.94 -47.48 -0.90
C ALA A 926 -4.59 -46.01 -1.24
N SER A 927 -4.16 -45.74 -2.47
CA SER A 927 -3.92 -44.38 -2.97
C SER A 927 -5.19 -43.52 -3.12
N PHE A 928 -6.38 -44.13 -3.07
CA PHE A 928 -7.68 -43.43 -3.09
C PHE A 928 -8.33 -43.30 -1.72
N ALA A 929 -7.68 -43.80 -0.66
CA ALA A 929 -8.14 -43.58 0.70
C ALA A 929 -7.87 -42.12 1.11
N LYS A 930 -8.91 -41.41 1.53
CA LYS A 930 -8.78 -40.07 2.10
C LYS A 930 -7.82 -40.14 3.31
N PRO A 931 -6.81 -39.28 3.43
CA PRO A 931 -5.95 -39.27 4.61
C PRO A 931 -6.82 -39.10 5.87
N PRO A 932 -6.43 -39.71 7.01
CA PRO A 932 -7.22 -39.59 8.23
C PRO A 932 -7.40 -38.10 8.58
N PRO A 933 -8.60 -37.70 9.04
CA PRO A 933 -8.85 -36.32 9.42
C PRO A 933 -7.84 -35.90 10.50
N ARG A 934 -7.13 -34.79 10.27
CA ARG A 934 -6.27 -34.18 11.28
C ARG A 934 -7.17 -33.69 12.41
N ASP A 935 -6.84 -34.09 13.63
CA ASP A 935 -7.53 -33.66 14.85
C ASP A 935 -7.37 -32.12 14.96
N ASN A 936 -8.46 -31.36 14.88
CA ASN A 936 -8.48 -29.89 14.95
C ASN A 936 -8.17 -29.39 16.38
N ARG A 937 -6.98 -29.69 16.90
CA ARG A 937 -6.50 -29.21 18.20
C ARG A 937 -5.61 -27.99 18.00
N THR A 938 -5.78 -26.96 18.84
CA THR A 938 -4.87 -25.80 18.87
C THR A 938 -3.44 -26.29 19.14
N PRO A 939 -2.41 -25.84 18.38
CA PRO A 939 -1.04 -26.32 18.56
C PRO A 939 -0.55 -26.21 20.00
N GLY A 940 0.04 -27.30 20.50
CA GLY A 940 0.50 -27.41 21.89
C GLY A 940 -0.61 -27.65 22.92
N GLN A 941 -1.89 -27.78 22.56
CA GLN A 941 -2.91 -28.15 23.55
C GLN A 941 -3.10 -29.69 23.61
N PRO A 942 -3.33 -30.27 24.81
CA PRO A 942 -3.59 -29.60 26.10
C PRO A 942 -2.33 -29.10 26.82
N VAL A 943 -2.51 -28.13 27.73
CA VAL A 943 -1.44 -27.63 28.61
C VAL A 943 -0.93 -28.75 29.55
N PRO A 944 0.39 -28.95 29.68
CA PRO A 944 0.97 -29.97 30.52
C PRO A 944 0.67 -29.79 32.00
N PRO A 945 0.65 -30.90 32.77
CA PRO A 945 0.45 -30.85 34.22
C PRO A 945 1.47 -29.98 34.98
N GLY A 946 2.66 -29.77 34.42
CA GLY A 946 3.72 -28.94 35.02
C GLY A 946 3.50 -27.43 34.87
N ILE A 947 2.63 -26.99 33.96
CA ILE A 947 2.23 -25.59 33.80
C ILE A 947 0.95 -25.34 34.60
N LYS A 948 1.10 -24.66 35.74
CA LYS A 948 0.02 -24.52 36.74
C LYS A 948 -0.60 -23.13 36.76
N ASN A 949 0.11 -22.13 36.26
CA ASN A 949 -0.38 -20.76 36.28
C ASN A 949 -1.63 -20.59 35.40
N ARG A 950 -2.56 -19.75 35.87
CA ARG A 950 -3.85 -19.49 35.23
C ARG A 950 -4.08 -18.02 34.91
N GLU A 951 -3.14 -17.14 35.24
CA GLU A 951 -3.27 -15.71 34.98
C GLU A 951 -1.96 -15.14 34.41
N VAL A 952 -2.02 -14.55 33.22
CA VAL A 952 -0.87 -13.89 32.57
C VAL A 952 -1.07 -12.39 32.66
N ARG A 953 -0.10 -11.69 33.27
CA ARG A 953 -0.04 -10.23 33.31
C ARG A 953 0.77 -9.73 32.12
N PHE A 954 0.06 -9.20 31.14
CA PHE A 954 0.65 -8.65 29.93
C PHE A 954 0.93 -7.16 30.07
N VAL A 955 2.10 -6.72 29.64
CA VAL A 955 2.42 -5.30 29.46
C VAL A 955 3.17 -5.10 28.15
N ALA A 956 2.64 -4.22 27.30
CA ALA A 956 3.39 -3.62 26.21
C ALA A 956 3.86 -2.21 26.56
N LEU A 957 4.98 -1.78 25.96
CA LEU A 957 5.58 -0.46 26.19
C LEU A 957 5.92 0.27 24.88
N ASP A 958 6.09 1.58 24.97
CA ASP A 958 6.48 2.44 23.84
C ASP A 958 8.00 2.41 23.60
N LYS A 959 8.49 3.15 22.59
CA LYS A 959 9.92 3.38 22.37
C LYS A 959 10.46 4.57 23.16
N CYS A 960 11.76 4.55 23.46
CA CYS A 960 12.47 5.60 24.19
C CYS A 960 12.47 6.96 23.47
N LEU A 961 11.40 7.74 23.66
CA LEU A 961 11.23 9.10 23.16
C LEU A 961 10.65 10.02 24.24
N PRO A 962 10.93 11.34 24.18
CA PRO A 962 10.40 12.30 25.14
C PRO A 962 8.87 12.24 25.27
N GLY A 963 8.38 12.21 26.52
CA GLY A 963 6.95 12.21 26.83
C GLY A 963 6.21 10.91 26.56
N ARG A 964 6.92 9.80 26.27
CA ARG A 964 6.32 8.48 26.05
C ARG A 964 6.51 7.54 27.24
N HIS A 965 5.64 6.54 27.33
CA HIS A 965 5.70 5.51 28.38
C HIS A 965 6.44 4.26 27.88
N PHE A 966 7.76 4.33 27.84
CA PHE A 966 8.61 3.28 27.27
C PHE A 966 9.30 2.40 28.32
N LEU A 967 9.30 2.81 29.59
CA LEU A 967 10.00 2.12 30.68
C LEU A 967 9.04 1.76 31.81
N GLN A 968 9.19 0.57 32.38
CA GLN A 968 8.49 0.13 33.59
C GLN A 968 9.43 -0.63 34.52
N LEU A 969 9.49 -0.22 35.79
CA LEU A 969 10.23 -0.95 36.82
C LEU A 969 9.27 -1.93 37.51
N CYS A 970 9.68 -3.18 37.63
CA CYS A 970 8.93 -4.29 38.20
C CYS A 970 9.76 -4.96 39.30
N ASP A 971 9.09 -5.36 40.37
CA ASP A 971 9.66 -6.30 41.34
C ASP A 971 9.00 -7.66 41.06
N ILE A 972 9.79 -8.65 40.63
CA ILE A 972 9.28 -9.92 40.12
C ILE A 972 9.75 -11.06 41.02
N ALA A 973 8.78 -11.80 41.55
CA ALA A 973 9.01 -13.06 42.26
C ALA A 973 8.73 -14.26 41.33
N PRO A 974 9.45 -15.38 41.48
CA PRO A 974 9.17 -16.59 40.73
C PRO A 974 7.79 -17.15 41.12
N PHE A 975 7.16 -17.86 40.20
CA PHE A 975 5.90 -18.55 40.45
C PHE A 975 6.05 -19.61 41.54
N ASN A 976 7.13 -20.40 41.46
CA ASN A 976 7.47 -21.36 42.50
C ASN A 976 8.30 -20.66 43.58
N ALA A 977 7.69 -20.43 44.75
CA ALA A 977 8.37 -19.77 45.87
C ALA A 977 9.65 -20.51 46.33
N ALA A 978 9.74 -21.82 46.08
CA ALA A 978 10.94 -22.62 46.37
C ALA A 978 12.16 -22.17 45.56
N ASP A 979 11.98 -21.58 44.37
CA ASP A 979 13.08 -21.14 43.52
C ASP A 979 13.86 -19.95 44.12
N LEU A 980 13.21 -19.15 44.98
CA LEU A 980 13.90 -18.11 45.76
C LEU A 980 14.93 -18.69 46.73
N ALA A 981 14.64 -19.86 47.31
CA ALA A 981 15.55 -20.55 48.21
C ALA A 981 16.62 -21.35 47.46
N ALA A 982 16.27 -21.92 46.29
CA ALA A 982 17.20 -22.69 45.46
C ALA A 982 18.25 -21.82 44.77
N TYR A 983 17.92 -20.56 44.46
CA TYR A 983 18.81 -19.62 43.78
C TYR A 983 18.97 -18.31 44.58
N PRO A 984 19.65 -18.36 45.75
CA PRO A 984 19.81 -17.19 46.61
C PRO A 984 20.68 -16.11 45.94
N PRO A 985 20.47 -14.82 46.25
CA PRO A 985 21.32 -13.75 45.73
C PRO A 985 22.76 -13.88 46.26
N LYS A 986 23.74 -13.64 45.38
CA LYS A 986 25.16 -13.60 45.75
C LYS A 986 25.44 -12.42 46.69
N SER A 987 26.30 -12.62 47.70
CA SER A 987 26.70 -11.60 48.68
C SER A 987 27.76 -10.62 48.18
N SER A 988 28.43 -10.92 47.07
CA SER A 988 29.48 -10.10 46.46
C SER A 988 29.43 -10.21 44.93
N GLY A 989 29.49 -9.08 44.22
CA GLY A 989 29.31 -9.02 42.74
C GLY A 989 27.85 -8.82 42.33
N PRO A 990 27.48 -9.06 41.05
CA PRO A 990 26.08 -9.01 40.63
C PRO A 990 25.24 -10.06 41.40
N ARG A 991 24.05 -9.68 41.85
CA ARG A 991 23.19 -10.52 42.72
C ARG A 991 22.84 -11.86 42.06
N TYR A 992 22.68 -11.87 40.74
CA TYR A 992 22.33 -13.05 39.95
C TYR A 992 23.14 -13.07 38.65
N GLN A 993 23.20 -14.23 38.01
CA GLN A 993 23.89 -14.47 36.76
C GLN A 993 22.97 -15.26 35.80
N LEU A 994 23.22 -15.16 34.50
CA LEU A 994 22.51 -15.96 33.50
C LEU A 994 23.00 -17.41 33.52
N GLN A 995 22.04 -18.33 33.48
CA GLN A 995 22.28 -19.76 33.36
C GLN A 995 21.44 -20.33 32.22
N TYR A 996 22.00 -21.31 31.50
CA TYR A 996 21.27 -22.11 30.53
C TYR A 996 20.18 -22.93 31.23
N ASP A 997 19.06 -23.14 30.54
CA ASP A 997 17.97 -23.97 31.03
C ASP A 997 18.12 -25.43 30.57
N PRO A 998 18.21 -26.42 31.49
CA PRO A 998 18.45 -27.82 31.12
C PRO A 998 17.39 -28.43 30.20
N GLU A 999 16.11 -28.09 30.41
CA GLU A 999 15.00 -28.58 29.56
C GLU A 999 15.13 -28.00 28.14
N TRP A 1000 15.45 -26.72 28.03
CA TRP A 1000 15.67 -26.09 26.74
C TRP A 1000 16.90 -26.62 25.99
N LEU A 1001 18.00 -26.94 26.71
CA LEU A 1001 19.17 -27.57 26.10
C LEU A 1001 18.82 -28.94 25.50
N ALA A 1002 18.02 -29.74 26.21
CA ALA A 1002 17.55 -31.04 25.73
C ALA A 1002 16.67 -30.90 24.48
N ILE A 1003 15.69 -29.99 24.51
CA ILE A 1003 14.85 -29.68 23.34
C ILE A 1003 15.72 -29.20 22.16
N THR A 1004 16.68 -28.32 22.42
CA THR A 1004 17.59 -27.82 21.38
C THR A 1004 18.37 -28.96 20.72
N ARG A 1005 18.86 -29.93 21.48
CA ARG A 1005 19.57 -31.11 20.96
C ARG A 1005 18.69 -31.97 20.05
N VAL A 1006 17.43 -32.21 20.41
CA VAL A 1006 16.47 -32.98 19.60
C VAL A 1006 16.24 -32.32 18.24
N PHE A 1007 16.09 -30.99 18.21
CA PHE A 1007 15.74 -30.26 16.99
C PHE A 1007 16.94 -29.81 16.15
N HIS A 1008 18.16 -29.82 16.69
CA HIS A 1008 19.35 -29.29 16.01
C HIS A 1008 19.60 -29.92 14.64
N SER A 1009 19.46 -31.24 14.55
CA SER A 1009 19.71 -32.00 13.30
C SER A 1009 18.69 -31.70 12.20
N THR A 1010 17.54 -31.13 12.55
CA THR A 1010 16.47 -30.78 11.62
C THR A 1010 16.61 -29.37 11.03
N LEU A 1011 17.53 -28.56 11.56
CA LEU A 1011 17.81 -27.21 11.06
C LEU A 1011 18.52 -27.28 9.71
N SER A 1012 17.96 -26.61 8.71
CA SER A 1012 18.63 -26.34 7.44
C SER A 1012 18.86 -24.84 7.31
N ILE A 1013 20.14 -24.43 7.15
CA ILE A 1013 20.56 -23.03 7.07
C ILE A 1013 21.24 -22.78 5.72
N GLY A 1014 20.79 -21.76 5.00
CA GLY A 1014 21.36 -21.36 3.70
C GLY A 1014 20.87 -22.18 2.50
N ASP A 1015 19.83 -22.99 2.68
CA ASP A 1015 19.17 -23.74 1.60
C ASP A 1015 17.71 -23.32 1.46
N LYS A 1016 17.41 -22.59 0.39
CA LYS A 1016 16.04 -22.13 0.06
C LYS A 1016 15.11 -23.25 -0.38
N THR A 1017 15.65 -24.38 -0.82
CA THR A 1017 14.87 -25.54 -1.29
C THR A 1017 14.51 -26.50 -0.17
N ALA A 1018 15.08 -26.30 1.02
CA ALA A 1018 14.79 -27.10 2.19
C ALA A 1018 13.30 -27.03 2.54
N ARG A 1019 12.72 -28.19 2.84
CA ARG A 1019 11.35 -28.28 3.35
C ARG A 1019 11.39 -28.27 4.88
N PRO A 1020 10.42 -27.62 5.54
CA PRO A 1020 10.30 -27.71 6.99
C PRO A 1020 10.11 -29.18 7.40
N PRO A 1021 10.73 -29.65 8.49
CA PRO A 1021 10.47 -30.98 8.99
C PRO A 1021 9.00 -31.10 9.42
N PRO A 1022 8.32 -32.24 9.13
CA PRO A 1022 6.95 -32.45 9.58
C PRO A 1022 6.88 -32.40 11.11
N ASP A 1023 5.74 -31.95 11.64
CA ASP A 1023 5.46 -32.04 13.06
C ASP A 1023 5.03 -33.48 13.40
N LEU A 1024 5.84 -34.15 14.22
CA LEU A 1024 5.61 -35.53 14.64
C LEU A 1024 4.77 -35.62 15.93
N GLY A 1025 4.42 -34.48 16.53
CA GLY A 1025 3.60 -34.40 17.74
C GLY A 1025 4.36 -34.67 19.04
N GLU A 1026 3.74 -34.28 20.17
CA GLU A 1026 4.36 -34.37 21.49
C GLU A 1026 4.68 -35.83 21.91
N GLU A 1027 3.81 -36.78 21.56
CA GLU A 1027 3.99 -38.20 21.89
C GLU A 1027 5.31 -38.77 21.31
N HIS A 1028 5.74 -38.25 20.16
CA HIS A 1028 7.00 -38.63 19.54
C HIS A 1028 8.20 -37.88 20.15
N TYR A 1029 8.06 -36.56 20.38
CA TYR A 1029 9.19 -35.74 20.83
C TYR A 1029 9.52 -35.91 22.32
N LEU A 1030 8.53 -36.12 23.19
CA LEU A 1030 8.76 -36.17 24.64
C LEU A 1030 9.72 -37.29 25.08
N PRO A 1031 9.63 -38.53 24.57
CA PRO A 1031 10.62 -39.56 24.90
C PRO A 1031 12.05 -39.20 24.45
N LEU A 1032 12.18 -38.55 23.28
CA LEU A 1032 13.48 -38.10 22.77
C LEU A 1032 14.04 -36.96 23.64
N ILE A 1033 13.20 -36.00 24.02
CA ILE A 1033 13.59 -34.90 24.90
C ILE A 1033 14.04 -35.44 26.26
N GLU A 1034 13.34 -36.43 26.82
CA GLU A 1034 13.73 -37.01 28.11
C GLU A 1034 15.06 -37.77 28.02
N ALA A 1035 15.31 -38.48 26.92
CA ALA A 1035 16.62 -39.11 26.67
C ALA A 1035 17.75 -38.07 26.56
N GLU A 1036 17.52 -36.98 25.82
CA GLU A 1036 18.48 -35.89 25.71
C GLU A 1036 18.63 -35.10 27.02
N ARG A 1037 17.58 -35.05 27.85
CA ARG A 1037 17.61 -34.43 29.17
C ARG A 1037 18.49 -35.20 30.13
N ALA A 1038 18.42 -36.53 30.13
CA ALA A 1038 19.36 -37.37 30.88
C ALA A 1038 20.81 -37.12 30.45
N TRP A 1039 21.05 -36.97 29.13
CA TRP A 1039 22.37 -36.62 28.62
C TRP A 1039 22.84 -35.24 29.10
N VAL A 1040 21.97 -34.22 29.07
CA VAL A 1040 22.26 -32.85 29.54
C VAL A 1040 22.56 -32.86 31.04
N GLU A 1041 21.79 -33.63 31.82
CA GLU A 1041 22.01 -33.76 33.26
C GLU A 1041 23.41 -34.31 33.56
N GLU A 1042 23.83 -35.39 32.88
CA GLU A 1042 25.15 -35.99 33.07
C GLU A 1042 26.30 -35.11 32.55
N ASN A 1043 26.12 -34.48 31.38
CA ASN A 1043 27.23 -33.84 30.66
C ASN A 1043 27.36 -32.34 30.90
N VAL A 1044 26.29 -31.68 31.34
CA VAL A 1044 26.26 -30.23 31.57
C VAL A 1044 25.96 -29.92 33.04
N VAL A 1045 24.85 -30.44 33.58
CA VAL A 1045 24.38 -30.07 34.94
C VAL A 1045 25.31 -30.64 36.02
N ALA A 1046 25.57 -31.94 36.02
CA ALA A 1046 26.44 -32.61 36.98
C ALA A 1046 27.89 -32.09 36.93
N LYS A 1047 28.32 -31.56 35.78
CA LYS A 1047 29.64 -30.93 35.60
C LYS A 1047 29.67 -29.44 35.96
N GLY A 1048 28.56 -28.87 36.43
CA GLY A 1048 28.45 -27.47 36.85
C GLY A 1048 28.60 -26.47 35.70
N ARG A 1049 28.22 -26.83 34.47
CA ARG A 1049 28.43 -26.03 33.26
C ARG A 1049 27.18 -25.27 32.78
N LEU A 1050 26.24 -24.99 33.68
CA LEU A 1050 25.02 -24.26 33.36
C LEU A 1050 25.21 -22.74 33.30
N ASP A 1051 26.26 -22.20 33.93
CA ASP A 1051 26.53 -20.77 33.86
C ASP A 1051 26.81 -20.35 32.40
N VAL A 1052 26.13 -19.30 31.96
CA VAL A 1052 26.41 -18.71 30.65
C VAL A 1052 27.78 -18.04 30.73
N PRO A 1053 28.78 -18.47 29.92
CA PRO A 1053 30.13 -17.94 30.01
C PRO A 1053 30.18 -16.49 29.55
N GLU A 1054 30.92 -15.63 30.25
CA GLU A 1054 31.16 -14.23 29.85
C GLU A 1054 32.28 -14.15 28.78
N ASN A 1055 32.02 -14.72 27.61
CA ASN A 1055 33.01 -14.92 26.53
C ASN A 1055 32.75 -14.03 25.29
N PHE A 1056 32.29 -12.81 25.51
CA PHE A 1056 32.12 -11.84 24.42
C PHE A 1056 33.43 -11.64 23.64
N ALA A 1057 33.33 -11.62 22.31
CA ALA A 1057 34.45 -11.38 21.41
C ALA A 1057 34.01 -10.53 20.21
N LEU A 1058 34.89 -9.64 19.75
CA LEU A 1058 34.67 -8.86 18.54
C LEU A 1058 34.80 -9.79 17.32
N THR A 1059 33.70 -10.00 16.59
CA THR A 1059 33.71 -10.78 15.34
C THR A 1059 33.91 -9.90 14.11
N ALA A 1060 33.34 -8.69 14.10
CA ALA A 1060 33.54 -7.68 13.06
C ALA A 1060 34.36 -6.49 13.56
N ALA A 1061 34.99 -5.76 12.64
CA ALA A 1061 35.69 -4.52 12.95
C ALA A 1061 34.71 -3.47 13.54
N PRO A 1062 35.04 -2.84 14.68
CA PRO A 1062 34.21 -1.77 15.25
C PRO A 1062 34.15 -0.54 14.33
N HIS A 1063 33.09 0.26 14.46
CA HIS A 1063 33.00 1.55 13.79
C HIS A 1063 34.17 2.48 14.17
N VAL A 1064 34.76 3.12 13.17
CA VAL A 1064 35.81 4.13 13.35
C VAL A 1064 35.20 5.52 13.15
N PRO A 1065 35.30 6.44 14.13
CA PRO A 1065 34.78 7.80 13.97
C PRO A 1065 35.33 8.49 12.71
N GLY A 1066 34.44 9.04 11.88
CA GLY A 1066 34.79 9.67 10.60
C GLY A 1066 34.74 8.73 9.39
N SER A 1067 34.52 7.42 9.59
CA SER A 1067 34.13 6.51 8.52
C SER A 1067 32.70 6.79 8.04
N PRO A 1068 32.36 6.55 6.76
CA PRO A 1068 31.03 6.82 6.24
C PRO A 1068 29.97 5.94 6.93
N GLU A 1069 28.84 6.55 7.34
CA GLU A 1069 27.70 5.83 7.92
C GLU A 1069 26.91 5.03 6.89
N ILE A 1070 27.09 5.29 5.60
CA ILE A 1070 26.42 4.60 4.51
C ILE A 1070 27.49 4.00 3.59
N VAL A 1071 27.43 2.68 3.43
CA VAL A 1071 28.29 1.89 2.53
C VAL A 1071 27.42 1.01 1.65
N ASP A 1072 27.93 0.61 0.48
CA ASP A 1072 27.19 -0.24 -0.46
C ASP A 1072 27.45 -1.74 -0.25
N GLU A 1073 28.48 -2.09 0.52
CA GLU A 1073 28.91 -3.47 0.76
C GLU A 1073 28.19 -4.08 1.98
N GLN A 1074 27.71 -5.32 1.83
CA GLN A 1074 27.14 -6.10 2.93
C GLN A 1074 28.23 -6.59 3.90
N PRO A 1075 27.88 -6.87 5.18
CA PRO A 1075 28.84 -7.36 6.15
C PRO A 1075 29.38 -8.74 5.76
N GLU A 1076 30.57 -9.08 6.25
CA GLU A 1076 31.11 -10.43 6.08
C GLU A 1076 30.41 -11.44 7.02
N GLU A 1077 30.43 -12.71 6.63
CA GLU A 1077 29.99 -13.80 7.49
C GLU A 1077 31.13 -14.17 8.45
N TYR A 1078 30.84 -14.21 9.76
CA TYR A 1078 31.82 -14.53 10.80
C TYR A 1078 31.44 -15.83 11.52
N THR A 1079 32.42 -16.67 11.84
CA THR A 1079 32.23 -17.76 12.81
C THR A 1079 32.37 -17.17 14.20
N ASN A 1080 31.26 -17.13 14.94
CA ASN A 1080 31.25 -16.58 16.29
C ASN A 1080 31.75 -17.62 17.31
N PRO A 1081 32.77 -17.29 18.13
CA PRO A 1081 33.34 -18.23 19.10
C PRO A 1081 32.35 -18.63 20.20
N GLN A 1082 31.36 -17.78 20.51
CA GLN A 1082 30.33 -18.09 21.52
C GLN A 1082 29.40 -19.21 21.02
N THR A 1083 28.98 -19.14 19.76
CA THR A 1083 28.15 -20.19 19.13
C THR A 1083 28.92 -21.49 18.97
N THR A 1084 30.22 -21.42 18.66
CA THR A 1084 31.10 -22.60 18.71
C THR A 1084 31.13 -23.21 20.10
N ALA A 1085 31.38 -22.41 21.15
CA ALA A 1085 31.42 -22.91 22.53
C ALA A 1085 30.07 -23.51 22.98
N PHE A 1086 28.95 -22.93 22.57
CA PHE A 1086 27.62 -23.48 22.84
C PHE A 1086 27.39 -24.81 22.11
N CYS A 1087 27.77 -24.90 20.84
CA CYS A 1087 27.70 -26.15 20.08
C CYS A 1087 28.59 -27.23 20.71
N ASP A 1088 29.81 -26.89 21.12
CA ASP A 1088 30.74 -27.81 21.78
C ASP A 1088 30.21 -28.29 23.14
N LEU A 1089 29.61 -27.40 23.93
CA LEU A 1089 28.96 -27.73 25.20
C LEU A 1089 27.89 -28.81 25.02
N LEU A 1090 27.13 -28.72 23.93
CA LEU A 1090 26.07 -29.66 23.58
C LEU A 1090 26.51 -30.72 22.57
N GLY A 1091 27.79 -30.86 22.20
CA GLY A 1091 28.22 -31.82 21.17
C GLY A 1091 27.47 -31.70 19.82
N LEU A 1092 27.06 -30.49 19.44
CA LEU A 1092 26.31 -30.19 18.22
C LEU A 1092 27.25 -29.73 17.10
N LYS A 1093 26.83 -29.95 15.84
CA LYS A 1093 27.53 -29.39 14.68
C LYS A 1093 27.25 -27.89 14.56
N HIS A 1094 28.30 -27.06 14.50
CA HIS A 1094 28.14 -25.63 14.25
C HIS A 1094 27.71 -25.35 12.79
N LEU A 1095 26.41 -25.10 12.56
CA LEU A 1095 25.82 -24.91 11.22
C LEU A 1095 26.24 -23.60 10.51
N TRP A 1096 26.56 -22.56 11.29
CA TRP A 1096 27.04 -21.27 10.80
C TRP A 1096 28.55 -21.24 10.52
N ASN A 1097 29.30 -22.27 10.93
CA ASN A 1097 30.72 -22.35 10.62
C ASN A 1097 30.91 -22.58 9.12
N ALA A 1098 31.86 -21.85 8.53
CA ALA A 1098 32.26 -21.98 7.14
C ALA A 1098 33.73 -21.58 6.99
N SER A 1099 34.46 -22.21 6.09
CA SER A 1099 35.85 -21.88 5.80
C SER A 1099 35.97 -20.49 5.15
N ALA A 1100 37.15 -19.88 5.20
CA ALA A 1100 37.38 -18.59 4.54
C ALA A 1100 37.16 -18.69 3.02
N GLU A 1101 37.52 -19.83 2.42
CA GLU A 1101 37.29 -20.15 1.02
C GLU A 1101 35.79 -20.28 0.71
N GLU A 1102 35.00 -20.97 1.55
CA GLU A 1102 33.56 -21.12 1.37
C GLU A 1102 32.83 -19.77 1.46
N ARG A 1103 33.19 -18.94 2.44
CA ARG A 1103 32.63 -17.59 2.60
C ARG A 1103 32.97 -16.70 1.43
N LYS A 1104 34.24 -16.74 0.98
CA LYS A 1104 34.69 -15.99 -0.20
C LYS A 1104 33.96 -16.46 -1.46
N ALA A 1105 33.83 -17.77 -1.66
CA ALA A 1105 33.11 -18.33 -2.79
C ALA A 1105 31.64 -17.88 -2.82
N ARG A 1106 30.94 -17.90 -1.67
CA ARG A 1106 29.57 -17.35 -1.57
C ARG A 1106 29.50 -15.86 -1.85
N ARG A 1107 30.44 -15.08 -1.32
CA ARG A 1107 30.51 -13.63 -1.58
C ARG A 1107 30.73 -13.33 -3.07
N ASP A 1108 31.62 -14.08 -3.72
CA ASP A 1108 31.93 -13.92 -5.14
C ASP A 1108 30.74 -14.36 -6.03
N GLN A 1109 29.90 -15.29 -5.56
CA GLN A 1109 28.64 -15.68 -6.20
C GLN A 1109 27.54 -14.61 -6.09
N GLY A 1110 27.62 -13.70 -5.12
CA GLY A 1110 26.62 -12.68 -4.86
C GLY A 1110 25.33 -13.22 -4.21
N PRO A 1111 24.38 -12.35 -3.86
CA PRO A 1111 23.15 -12.76 -3.18
C PRO A 1111 22.29 -13.66 -4.08
N PRO A 1112 21.55 -14.62 -3.51
CA PRO A 1112 20.65 -15.47 -4.28
C PRO A 1112 19.59 -14.62 -5.01
N PRO A 1113 19.09 -15.05 -6.18
CA PRO A 1113 18.07 -14.31 -6.90
C PRO A 1113 16.83 -14.12 -6.02
N SER A 1114 16.30 -12.90 -6.02
CA SER A 1114 15.02 -12.62 -5.33
C SER A 1114 13.90 -13.41 -6.00
N GLU A 1115 13.02 -14.05 -5.22
CA GLU A 1115 11.87 -14.80 -5.76
C GLU A 1115 10.96 -13.86 -6.57
N TYR A 1116 10.96 -12.57 -6.24
CA TYR A 1116 10.28 -11.51 -6.98
C TYR A 1116 10.92 -11.12 -8.32
N GLN A 1117 12.16 -11.54 -8.62
CA GLN A 1117 12.83 -11.33 -9.91
C GLN A 1117 12.69 -12.52 -10.89
N GLY A 1118 12.21 -13.68 -10.43
CA GLY A 1118 12.24 -14.95 -11.19
C GLY A 1118 11.25 -15.11 -12.35
N ARG A 1119 10.31 -14.18 -12.58
CA ARG A 1119 9.36 -14.29 -13.72
C ARG A 1119 9.74 -13.51 -14.98
N ARG A 1120 11.01 -13.11 -15.13
CA ARG A 1120 11.56 -12.64 -16.41
C ARG A 1120 13.05 -12.95 -16.55
N GLY A 1121 13.39 -13.97 -17.34
CA GLY A 1121 14.73 -14.12 -17.90
C GLY A 1121 14.93 -15.40 -18.69
N GLY A 1122 14.81 -15.33 -20.02
CA GLY A 1122 15.25 -16.39 -20.93
C GLY A 1122 15.53 -15.84 -22.34
N ALA A 1123 16.77 -16.01 -22.78
CA ALA A 1123 17.38 -15.62 -24.06
C ALA A 1123 17.66 -14.11 -24.23
N GLY A 1124 18.87 -13.66 -24.56
CA GLY A 1124 20.06 -14.34 -25.06
C GLY A 1124 20.81 -13.29 -25.88
N GLY A 1125 22.03 -12.93 -25.47
CA GLY A 1125 22.78 -11.81 -26.03
C GLY A 1125 23.13 -11.99 -27.51
N ARG A 1126 23.21 -10.88 -28.24
CA ARG A 1126 24.05 -10.75 -29.43
C ARG A 1126 24.63 -9.35 -29.56
N GLY A 1127 25.93 -9.34 -29.81
CA GLY A 1127 26.81 -8.17 -29.82
C GLY A 1127 26.57 -7.16 -30.92
N GLY A 1128 27.25 -6.03 -30.75
CA GLY A 1128 27.03 -4.78 -31.46
C GLY A 1128 27.56 -4.68 -32.89
N ARG A 1129 27.20 -3.52 -33.47
CA ARG A 1129 27.78 -2.72 -34.56
C ARG A 1129 26.80 -1.55 -34.70
N GLY A 1130 27.17 -0.26 -34.60
CA GLY A 1130 28.34 0.41 -35.14
C GLY A 1130 27.91 1.14 -36.43
N GLY A 1131 27.70 2.46 -36.36
CA GLY A 1131 27.42 3.36 -37.51
C GLY A 1131 26.20 4.26 -37.25
N GLY A 1132 26.26 5.58 -37.11
CA GLY A 1132 27.27 6.54 -37.55
C GLY A 1132 26.84 7.16 -38.89
N ARG A 1133 26.35 8.41 -38.84
CA ARG A 1133 26.13 9.44 -39.89
C ARG A 1133 24.72 10.04 -39.74
N GLY A 1134 24.49 11.34 -39.64
CA GLY A 1134 25.35 12.49 -39.92
C GLY A 1134 24.70 13.40 -40.95
N GLY A 1135 24.35 14.62 -40.54
CA GLY A 1135 24.03 15.76 -41.42
C GLY A 1135 22.60 15.76 -41.98
N GLY A 1136 21.83 16.84 -41.93
CA GLY A 1136 22.18 18.24 -41.76
C GLY A 1136 21.56 19.04 -42.90
N ARG A 1137 21.24 20.31 -42.59
CA ARG A 1137 20.73 21.38 -43.48
C ARG A 1137 19.22 21.30 -43.74
N GLY A 1138 18.43 22.34 -43.56
CA GLY A 1138 18.74 23.75 -43.35
C GLY A 1138 17.89 24.61 -44.29
N ARG A 1139 17.57 25.83 -43.81
CA ARG A 1139 16.91 26.94 -44.52
C ARG A 1139 15.39 26.75 -44.73
N GLY A 1140 14.54 27.74 -44.52
CA GLY A 1140 14.76 29.17 -44.35
C GLY A 1140 13.64 29.92 -45.07
N GLY A 1141 13.25 31.08 -44.53
CA GLY A 1141 12.40 32.08 -45.21
C GLY A 1141 10.97 32.13 -44.65
N HIS A 1142 10.57 33.17 -43.92
CA HIS A 1142 10.38 34.59 -44.23
C HIS A 1142 8.92 34.95 -44.54
N ARG A 1143 8.51 36.07 -43.91
CA ARG A 1143 7.33 36.93 -44.18
C ARG A 1143 5.98 36.31 -43.81
N GLY A 1144 5.14 36.95 -42.99
CA GLY A 1144 4.75 38.36 -42.92
C GLY A 1144 3.25 38.33 -43.19
N GLY A 1145 2.37 38.56 -42.21
CA GLY A 1145 1.99 39.88 -41.74
C GLY A 1145 0.46 39.97 -41.80
N HIS A 1146 -0.08 40.95 -41.06
CA HIS A 1146 -1.49 41.36 -40.98
C HIS A 1146 -2.40 40.60 -40.02
N GLY A 1147 -2.61 41.25 -38.88
CA GLY A 1147 -3.77 41.05 -38.03
C GLY A 1147 -4.99 41.84 -38.49
N ARG A 1148 -6.12 41.48 -37.90
CA ARG A 1148 -7.25 42.31 -37.46
C ARG A 1148 -8.16 41.36 -36.67
N ARG A 1149 -8.23 41.47 -35.35
CA ARG A 1149 -9.22 42.28 -34.60
C ARG A 1149 -10.66 42.03 -35.06
N GLY A 1150 -11.43 41.46 -34.14
CA GLY A 1150 -12.67 42.12 -33.71
C GLY A 1150 -13.86 41.20 -33.49
N ARG A 1151 -14.19 41.01 -32.20
CA ARG A 1151 -15.53 40.97 -31.56
C ARG A 1151 -16.56 39.97 -32.16
N TRP A 1152 -17.22 39.14 -31.36
CA TRP A 1152 -17.96 39.44 -30.13
C TRP A 1152 -17.82 38.34 -29.09
#